data_AF-A0A496BF17-F1
#
_entry.id   AF-A0A496BF17-F1
#
_cell.length_a   1.000
_cell.length_b   1.000
_cell.length_c   1.000
_cell.angle_alpha   90.00
_cell.angle_beta   90.00
_cell.angle_gamma   90.00
#
_symmetry.space_group_name_H-M   'P 1'
#
loop_
_entity.id
_entity.type
_entity.pdbx_description
1 polymer ?
#
loop_
_entity_poly.entity_id
_entity_poly.type
_entity_poly.pdbx_seq_one_letter_code
_entity_poly.pdbx_strand_id
1 'polypeptide(L)'
;MERENDVQLIYKILSGNDEAFATLVRRHQKGVHALAWRKVGDFHAAEEITQDTFLQVYRKLTQLKNPNQFSGWMYVIASRLCLKWIRKNKVVTESFDDTHTGSVERASYNRYVSDQREMEDREHRREVVKKLLSRLPESERTVVTLHYLSEMKVKEIGKFLGVSANTIKSRLRRGRKRLQEQGEEVLVRETLQGIQFPADVTARIMRQVADMKPAPVPVGKPLLPWAALGTAAVLVLFMLGASHQYLARFQKPYSFEADAEPTIEIIDTLIVLDTPAKPAVRNQVGRDATHGKNSSTGAQAADTTPTSVASEDATTFSTAQWTQGNTPPAGYVRNIFAASDGDLYTVSPTGIYRTSVDATRWTRVNTDVPYTYDPMPITEHNGRLYIVSNDEIFTSADRGATWQTLGPRPKGRAVGFVIIDAAEQQDRPADMTMYLAVRDTGVFQSIDNGAHWDPLNNGLADRILTAAANIEKTVFVGTESGLYRLESDTWKKLSLGTSDAICSLTVSGQNLYAGTAPEILVRFPLPIDVEQAAEEEERREYSVRSFRSSDLGDSWSEIMHVHTSRPMMLPSGVMVLDVDETLLVLGVFPSRSTDGGQTWTKLEFDQHFTTVSSLGVAAVNEQTFYKVGVFGIQRTTDAGESWHLFMDGMLGTRMNELVAFNDNLYAFTGYEVHESTDNGVSWEKIWIDGEDNAGIGYKHDSKLLVDDGTLYFVSLAEEALRISRLSADDNRLIPMQGVPAFDDTLSLKLWKDGEKALDMDVSKGHDMRYIVFEEGVRSQTTAVSDGTFYVEYRRRLFKWKPGEPKWTNMGLIDTSRLLDGEFRSGFKLAVSGETVYVGKRDGTLFQSLDGGNSWRDVTPSLPLGFAFFKEIVFVGSTVYVATDKGVLRSETGAHWRVLTDSAGVRPIIVKFAVDMTTVYGISDEGAYRLDAQNQWEKISSGTLGEVASLVVMNDRLYSASANEGIFHISLAEGQ
;
A
#
# COMPACT_ATOMS: atom_id res chain seq x y z
N MET A 1 -51.12 12.16 5.90
CA MET A 1 -50.41 13.46 5.91
C MET A 1 -49.93 13.70 4.49
N GLU A 2 -50.48 14.70 3.78
CA GLU A 2 -49.98 15.09 2.46
C GLU A 2 -48.51 15.55 2.60
N ARG A 3 -47.62 15.09 1.70
CA ARG A 3 -46.23 15.59 1.67
C ARG A 3 -46.26 17.07 1.29
N GLU A 4 -45.83 17.94 2.20
CA GLU A 4 -45.75 19.38 1.95
C GLU A 4 -44.88 19.67 0.71
N ASN A 5 -45.40 20.46 -0.22
CA ASN A 5 -44.71 20.85 -1.45
C ASN A 5 -43.69 21.96 -1.14
N ASP A 6 -42.61 22.06 -1.93
CA ASP A 6 -41.54 23.06 -1.79
C ASP A 6 -42.07 24.48 -1.65
N VAL A 7 -43.13 24.82 -2.38
CA VAL A 7 -43.80 26.13 -2.29
C VAL A 7 -44.34 26.41 -0.89
N GLN A 8 -44.97 25.42 -0.25
CA GLN A 8 -45.50 25.55 1.11
C GLN A 8 -44.38 25.69 2.14
N LEU A 9 -43.28 24.94 1.97
CA LEU A 9 -42.10 25.05 2.81
C LEU A 9 -41.46 26.44 2.69
N ILE A 10 -41.33 26.98 1.47
CA ILE A 10 -40.78 28.33 1.23
C ILE A 10 -41.61 29.39 1.95
N TYR A 11 -42.94 29.36 1.87
CA TYR A 11 -43.78 30.31 2.59
C TYR A 11 -43.61 30.22 4.11
N LYS A 12 -43.47 29.00 4.66
CA LYS A 12 -43.19 28.81 6.10
C LYS A 12 -41.83 29.38 6.50
N ILE A 13 -40.80 29.21 5.67
CA ILE A 13 -39.46 29.76 5.92
C ILE A 13 -39.50 31.29 5.91
N LEU A 14 -40.19 31.88 4.93
CA LEU A 14 -40.37 33.34 4.85
C LEU A 14 -41.17 33.91 6.05
N SER A 15 -41.98 33.07 6.71
CA SER A 15 -42.67 33.41 7.96
C SER A 15 -41.86 33.13 9.24
N GLY A 16 -40.58 32.75 9.12
CA GLY A 16 -39.66 32.55 10.26
C GLY A 16 -39.58 31.12 10.80
N ASN A 17 -40.10 30.12 10.08
CA ASN A 17 -39.98 28.71 10.47
C ASN A 17 -38.71 28.08 9.87
N ASP A 18 -37.65 28.02 10.68
CA ASP A 18 -36.35 27.43 10.27
C ASP A 18 -36.43 25.91 10.08
N GLU A 19 -37.35 25.21 10.76
CA GLU A 19 -37.52 23.76 10.63
C GLU A 19 -38.06 23.38 9.23
N ALA A 20 -38.84 24.27 8.62
CA ALA A 20 -39.24 24.14 7.22
C ALA A 20 -38.03 24.24 6.27
N PHE A 21 -36.99 25.00 6.63
CA PHE A 21 -35.73 25.06 5.87
C PHE A 21 -34.95 23.75 5.99
N ALA A 22 -34.84 23.17 7.18
CA ALA A 22 -34.21 21.85 7.37
C ALA A 22 -34.87 20.77 6.50
N THR A 23 -36.19 20.81 6.37
CA THR A 23 -36.95 19.89 5.51
C THR A 23 -36.67 20.13 4.02
N LEU A 24 -36.47 21.38 3.61
CA LEU A 24 -36.11 21.75 2.25
C LEU A 24 -34.67 21.31 1.89
N VAL A 25 -33.73 21.47 2.83
CA VAL A 25 -32.33 21.00 2.70
C VAL A 25 -32.31 19.47 2.55
N ARG A 26 -32.96 18.72 3.45
CA ARG A 26 -33.03 17.25 3.38
C ARG A 26 -33.53 16.73 2.04
N ARG A 27 -34.46 17.45 1.42
CA ARG A 27 -35.07 17.06 0.15
C ARG A 27 -34.15 17.25 -1.05
N HIS A 28 -33.36 18.33 -1.08
CA HIS A 28 -32.58 18.73 -2.27
C HIS A 28 -31.07 18.47 -2.14
N GLN A 29 -30.55 18.22 -0.94
CA GLN A 29 -29.11 18.12 -0.68
C GLN A 29 -28.40 17.05 -1.50
N LYS A 30 -29.01 15.86 -1.67
CA LYS A 30 -28.43 14.77 -2.48
C LYS A 30 -28.27 15.16 -3.96
N GLY A 31 -29.22 15.92 -4.50
CA GLY A 31 -29.20 16.38 -5.90
C GLY A 31 -28.16 17.48 -6.14
N VAL A 32 -28.03 18.41 -5.19
CA VAL A 32 -27.02 19.47 -5.23
C VAL A 32 -25.61 18.89 -5.10
N HIS A 33 -25.41 17.96 -4.17
CA HIS A 33 -24.12 17.32 -3.96
C HIS A 33 -23.65 16.51 -5.17
N ALA A 34 -24.53 15.71 -5.75
CA ALA A 34 -24.20 14.96 -6.97
C ALA A 34 -23.85 15.88 -8.15
N LEU A 35 -24.52 17.03 -8.27
CA LEU A 35 -24.19 18.03 -9.26
C LEU A 35 -22.81 18.66 -9.01
N ALA A 36 -22.50 19.00 -7.75
CA ALA A 36 -21.23 19.59 -7.36
C ALA A 36 -20.08 18.62 -7.60
N TRP A 37 -20.23 17.36 -7.16
CA TRP A 37 -19.23 16.32 -7.36
C TRP A 37 -18.98 16.03 -8.85
N ARG A 38 -20.03 15.97 -9.67
CA ARG A 38 -19.89 15.84 -11.13
C ARG A 38 -19.07 16.97 -11.74
N LYS A 39 -19.22 18.21 -11.25
CA LYS A 39 -18.58 19.40 -11.84
C LYS A 39 -17.15 19.60 -11.34
N VAL A 40 -16.89 19.31 -10.07
CA VAL A 40 -15.62 19.61 -9.39
C VAL A 40 -14.69 18.41 -9.32
N GLY A 41 -15.23 17.19 -9.26
CA GLY A 41 -14.45 15.95 -9.27
C GLY A 41 -13.83 15.57 -7.92
N ASP A 42 -13.90 16.44 -6.92
CA ASP A 42 -13.48 16.20 -5.53
C ASP A 42 -14.71 16.07 -4.62
N PHE A 43 -14.74 15.03 -3.78
CA PHE A 43 -15.89 14.70 -2.92
C PHE A 43 -16.04 15.66 -1.74
N HIS A 44 -14.94 16.02 -1.08
CA HIS A 44 -14.96 16.95 0.06
C HIS A 44 -15.30 18.37 -0.38
N ALA A 45 -14.75 18.80 -1.51
CA ALA A 45 -15.11 20.08 -2.14
C ALA A 45 -16.58 20.11 -2.58
N ALA A 46 -17.12 18.98 -3.06
CA ALA A 46 -18.54 18.88 -3.40
C ALA A 46 -19.44 19.04 -2.16
N GLU A 47 -19.00 18.53 -1.00
CA GLU A 47 -19.68 18.72 0.27
C GLU A 47 -19.67 20.19 0.70
N GLU A 48 -18.51 20.85 0.66
CA GLU A 48 -18.38 22.28 0.97
C GLU A 48 -19.26 23.14 0.06
N ILE A 49 -19.22 22.90 -1.25
CA ILE A 49 -20.05 23.62 -2.23
C ILE A 49 -21.55 23.37 -1.99
N THR A 50 -21.91 22.18 -1.53
CA THR A 50 -23.31 21.85 -1.19
C THR A 50 -23.77 22.68 0.00
N GLN A 51 -22.94 22.78 1.06
CA GLN A 51 -23.24 23.63 2.21
C GLN A 51 -23.39 25.09 1.78
N ASP A 52 -22.40 25.64 1.06
CA ASP A 52 -22.42 27.01 0.53
C ASP A 52 -23.64 27.31 -0.35
N THR A 53 -24.08 26.32 -1.13
CA THR A 53 -25.28 26.44 -1.95
C THR A 53 -26.50 26.69 -1.07
N PHE A 54 -26.70 25.91 -0.01
CA PHE A 54 -27.85 26.08 0.88
C PHE A 54 -27.76 27.35 1.71
N LEU A 55 -26.57 27.78 2.13
CA LEU A 55 -26.39 29.07 2.80
C LEU A 55 -26.77 30.24 1.88
N GLN A 56 -26.37 30.18 0.60
CA GLN A 56 -26.77 31.20 -0.37
C GLN A 56 -28.27 31.14 -0.70
N VAL A 57 -28.85 29.94 -0.78
CA VAL A 57 -30.29 29.76 -0.95
C VAL A 57 -31.02 30.41 0.22
N TYR A 58 -30.61 30.17 1.46
CA TYR A 58 -31.22 30.77 2.64
C TYR A 58 -31.15 32.31 2.60
N ARG A 59 -29.96 32.87 2.36
CA ARG A 59 -29.73 34.31 2.28
C ARG A 59 -30.54 35.00 1.17
N LYS A 60 -30.71 34.33 0.04
CA LYS A 60 -31.37 34.90 -1.16
C LYS A 60 -32.82 34.44 -1.32
N LEU A 61 -33.36 33.64 -0.39
CA LEU A 61 -34.68 33.03 -0.54
C LEU A 61 -35.78 34.08 -0.69
N THR A 62 -35.66 35.21 0.01
CA THR A 62 -36.55 36.37 -0.07
C THR A 62 -36.57 37.03 -1.45
N GLN A 63 -35.56 36.80 -2.28
CA GLN A 63 -35.43 37.35 -3.63
C GLN A 63 -36.03 36.44 -4.71
N LEU A 64 -36.50 35.25 -4.34
CA LEU A 64 -37.12 34.30 -5.27
C LEU A 64 -38.52 34.77 -5.68
N LYS A 65 -38.64 35.32 -6.90
CA LYS A 65 -39.91 35.85 -7.43
C LYS A 65 -40.99 34.80 -7.67
N ASN A 66 -40.63 33.57 -8.02
CA ASN A 66 -41.57 32.48 -8.29
C ASN A 66 -41.16 31.20 -7.55
N PRO A 67 -41.82 30.85 -6.43
CA PRO A 67 -41.53 29.63 -5.67
C PRO A 67 -41.61 28.33 -6.48
N ASN A 68 -42.38 28.30 -7.58
CA ASN A 68 -42.49 27.10 -8.43
C ASN A 68 -41.21 26.77 -9.21
N GLN A 69 -40.28 27.73 -9.32
CA GLN A 69 -39.00 27.56 -10.04
C GLN A 69 -37.83 27.28 -9.09
N PHE A 70 -38.11 27.02 -7.82
CA PHE A 70 -37.11 26.87 -6.76
C PHE A 70 -35.98 25.88 -7.11
N SER A 71 -36.30 24.68 -7.59
CA SER A 71 -35.29 23.66 -7.94
C SER A 71 -34.34 24.12 -9.06
N GLY A 72 -34.87 24.78 -10.10
CA GLY A 72 -34.05 25.33 -11.19
C GLY A 72 -33.23 26.54 -10.75
N TRP A 73 -33.77 27.37 -9.86
CA TRP A 73 -33.04 28.51 -9.28
C TRP A 73 -31.88 28.05 -8.38
N MET A 74 -32.10 27.02 -7.55
CA MET A 74 -31.07 26.40 -6.73
C MET A 74 -29.95 25.77 -7.59
N TYR A 75 -30.32 25.08 -8.67
CA TYR A 75 -29.37 24.54 -9.64
C TYR A 75 -28.41 25.62 -10.19
N VAL A 76 -28.94 26.82 -10.50
CA VAL A 76 -28.12 27.94 -11.00
C VAL A 76 -27.13 28.44 -9.94
N ILE A 77 -27.54 28.50 -8.67
CA ILE A 77 -26.66 28.88 -7.55
C ILE A 77 -25.53 27.85 -7.39
N ALA A 78 -25.87 26.57 -7.31
CA ALA A 78 -24.92 25.47 -7.18
C ALA A 78 -23.91 25.45 -8.35
N SER A 79 -24.39 25.59 -9.58
CA SER A 79 -23.52 25.58 -10.77
C SER A 79 -22.57 26.77 -10.81
N ARG A 80 -22.98 27.95 -10.32
CA ARG A 80 -22.09 29.13 -10.24
C ARG A 80 -21.00 28.95 -9.18
N LEU A 81 -21.34 28.35 -8.04
CA LEU A 81 -20.38 28.03 -6.99
C LEU A 81 -19.32 27.03 -7.47
N CYS A 82 -19.73 25.96 -8.16
CA CYS A 82 -18.79 25.02 -8.78
C CYS A 82 -17.81 25.71 -9.74
N LEU A 83 -18.32 26.58 -10.62
CA LEU A 83 -17.47 27.33 -11.56
C LEU A 83 -16.51 28.29 -10.85
N LYS A 84 -16.94 28.90 -9.74
CA LYS A 84 -16.08 29.77 -8.92
C LYS A 84 -14.96 28.96 -8.28
N TRP A 85 -15.26 27.79 -7.72
CA TRP A 85 -14.29 26.88 -7.12
C TRP A 85 -13.25 26.43 -8.16
N ILE A 86 -13.70 25.95 -9.33
CA ILE A 86 -12.81 25.50 -10.42
C ILE A 86 -11.88 26.61 -10.90
N ARG A 87 -12.36 27.86 -10.97
CA ARG A 87 -11.53 29.01 -11.37
C ARG A 87 -10.50 29.39 -10.31
N LYS A 88 -10.82 29.26 -9.03
CA LYS A 88 -9.92 29.57 -7.90
C LYS A 88 -8.81 28.52 -7.79
N ASN A 89 -9.15 27.24 -7.93
CA ASN A 89 -8.19 26.13 -7.73
C ASN A 89 -7.38 25.78 -8.99
N LYS A 90 -7.64 26.41 -10.15
CA LYS A 90 -6.77 26.32 -11.33
C LYS A 90 -5.55 27.26 -11.24
N VAL A 91 -5.50 28.14 -10.23
CA VAL A 91 -4.45 29.16 -10.04
C VAL A 91 -3.61 28.89 -8.78
N VAL A 92 -4.02 27.95 -7.94
CA VAL A 92 -3.40 27.64 -6.64
C VAL A 92 -3.31 26.12 -6.53
N THR A 93 -2.24 25.53 -7.06
CA THR A 93 -1.85 24.16 -6.72
C THR A 93 -0.58 24.22 -5.89
N GLU A 94 -0.70 24.77 -4.70
CA GLU A 94 0.12 24.49 -3.52
C GLU A 94 -0.82 24.70 -2.33
N SER A 95 -1.04 23.67 -1.51
CA SER A 95 -1.85 23.79 -0.29
C SER A 95 -1.15 23.08 0.85
N PHE A 96 -1.01 23.83 1.94
CA PHE A 96 -0.65 23.41 3.29
C PHE A 96 -1.91 23.28 4.17
N ASP A 97 -1.68 22.73 5.37
CA ASP A 97 -2.39 22.83 6.67
C ASP A 97 -3.25 21.66 7.22
N ASP A 98 -2.65 20.94 8.19
CA ASP A 98 -2.92 20.90 9.65
C ASP A 98 -4.29 20.54 10.27
N THR A 99 -4.31 19.56 11.20
CA THR A 99 -4.49 19.73 12.69
C THR A 99 -4.87 18.39 13.40
N HIS A 100 -4.29 18.18 14.59
CA HIS A 100 -4.30 17.04 15.53
C HIS A 100 -5.63 16.63 16.21
N THR A 101 -5.71 15.36 16.67
CA THR A 101 -5.96 15.01 18.10
C THR A 101 -5.49 13.57 18.42
N GLY A 102 -4.98 13.33 19.64
CA GLY A 102 -4.36 12.07 20.07
C GLY A 102 -5.15 11.18 21.06
N SER A 103 -4.69 9.92 21.09
CA SER A 103 -4.80 8.77 22.03
C SER A 103 -6.16 8.05 22.30
N VAL A 104 -6.20 6.74 21.98
CA VAL A 104 -6.42 5.58 22.90
C VAL A 104 -6.33 4.24 22.11
N GLU A 105 -5.35 3.42 22.54
CA GLU A 105 -5.19 1.95 22.52
C GLU A 105 -5.23 1.10 21.22
N ARG A 106 -4.27 0.17 21.16
CA ARG A 106 -3.75 -0.71 20.08
C ARG A 106 -4.78 -1.58 19.32
N ALA A 107 -6.00 -1.74 19.84
CA ALA A 107 -7.11 -2.40 19.13
C ALA A 107 -7.84 -1.45 18.15
N SER A 108 -7.72 -0.14 18.37
CA SER A 108 -8.25 0.92 17.49
C SER A 108 -7.40 1.09 16.23
N TYR A 109 -6.10 0.75 16.28
CA TYR A 109 -5.17 0.89 15.16
C TYR A 109 -5.44 -0.14 14.05
N ASN A 110 -5.74 -1.40 14.38
CA ASN A 110 -6.11 -2.41 13.38
C ASN A 110 -7.47 -2.12 12.72
N ARG A 111 -8.41 -1.54 13.48
CA ARG A 111 -9.66 -1.02 12.92
C ARG A 111 -9.42 0.23 12.08
N TYR A 112 -8.53 1.13 12.48
CA TYR A 112 -8.13 2.30 11.69
C TYR A 112 -7.43 1.91 10.38
N VAL A 113 -6.53 0.93 10.38
CA VAL A 113 -5.87 0.43 9.16
C VAL A 113 -6.85 -0.32 8.24
N SER A 114 -7.80 -1.07 8.82
CA SER A 114 -8.89 -1.70 8.04
C SER A 114 -9.88 -0.66 7.50
N ASP A 115 -10.24 0.35 8.28
CA ASP A 115 -11.13 1.45 7.90
C ASP A 115 -10.44 2.38 6.89
N GLN A 116 -9.10 2.58 6.99
CA GLN A 116 -8.27 3.28 6.01
C GLN A 116 -8.22 2.50 4.70
N ARG A 117 -7.96 1.18 4.72
CA ARG A 117 -8.01 0.35 3.51
C ARG A 117 -9.40 0.32 2.87
N GLU A 118 -10.46 0.26 3.68
CA GLU A 118 -11.84 0.32 3.17
C GLU A 118 -12.19 1.73 2.65
N MET A 119 -11.63 2.80 3.25
CA MET A 119 -11.77 4.17 2.74
C MET A 119 -10.97 4.39 1.46
N GLU A 120 -9.73 3.93 1.39
CA GLU A 120 -8.84 3.95 0.22
C GLU A 120 -9.46 3.13 -0.93
N ASP A 121 -9.99 1.93 -0.67
CA ASP A 121 -10.71 1.13 -1.67
C ASP A 121 -11.99 1.81 -2.15
N ARG A 122 -12.72 2.48 -1.25
CA ARG A 122 -13.93 3.24 -1.61
C ARG A 122 -13.58 4.50 -2.40
N GLU A 123 -12.50 5.19 -2.07
CA GLU A 123 -11.97 6.35 -2.79
C GLU A 123 -11.42 5.96 -4.16
N HIS A 124 -10.69 4.86 -4.23
CA HIS A 124 -10.19 4.27 -5.47
C HIS A 124 -11.34 3.85 -6.39
N ARG A 125 -12.35 3.14 -5.86
CA ARG A 125 -13.57 2.76 -6.61
C ARG A 125 -14.35 3.99 -7.10
N ARG A 126 -14.38 5.08 -6.32
CA ARG A 126 -14.97 6.37 -6.74
C ARG A 126 -14.18 7.02 -7.88
N GLU A 127 -12.85 7.02 -7.82
CA GLU A 127 -11.99 7.59 -8.87
C GLU A 127 -12.10 6.80 -10.18
N VAL A 128 -12.18 5.46 -10.09
CA VAL A 128 -12.47 4.60 -11.26
C VAL A 128 -13.81 4.99 -11.88
N VAL A 129 -14.90 5.05 -11.10
CA VAL A 129 -16.22 5.44 -11.62
C VAL A 129 -16.23 6.86 -12.19
N LYS A 130 -15.47 7.79 -11.61
CA LYS A 130 -15.28 9.14 -12.16
C LYS A 130 -14.61 9.11 -13.54
N LYS A 131 -13.56 8.31 -13.72
CA LYS A 131 -12.91 8.08 -15.02
C LYS A 131 -13.90 7.48 -16.04
N LEU A 132 -14.72 6.51 -15.64
CA LEU A 132 -15.73 5.89 -16.53
C LEU A 132 -16.82 6.88 -16.95
N LEU A 133 -17.39 7.62 -15.98
CA LEU A 133 -18.38 8.66 -16.24
C LEU A 133 -17.82 9.76 -17.15
N SER A 134 -16.52 10.05 -17.08
CA SER A 134 -15.86 11.07 -17.91
C SER A 134 -15.88 10.77 -19.42
N ARG A 135 -16.12 9.51 -19.80
CA ARG A 135 -16.24 9.05 -21.20
C ARG A 135 -17.62 9.28 -21.79
N LEU A 136 -18.65 9.44 -20.94
CA LEU A 136 -20.00 9.74 -21.41
C LEU A 136 -20.12 11.20 -21.89
N PRO A 137 -20.91 11.47 -22.94
CA PRO A 137 -21.29 12.83 -23.30
C PRO A 137 -21.85 13.57 -22.09
N GLU A 138 -21.53 14.86 -21.97
CA GLU A 138 -21.80 15.67 -20.78
C GLU A 138 -23.27 15.56 -20.31
N SER A 139 -24.20 15.56 -21.26
CA SER A 139 -25.63 15.49 -21.00
C SER A 139 -26.10 14.13 -20.47
N GLU A 140 -25.42 13.04 -20.83
CA GLU A 140 -25.71 11.66 -20.41
C GLU A 140 -25.08 11.39 -19.04
N ARG A 141 -23.81 11.77 -18.87
CA ARG A 141 -23.08 11.72 -17.60
C ARG A 141 -23.86 12.35 -16.44
N THR A 142 -24.40 13.54 -16.69
CA THR A 142 -25.15 14.31 -15.68
C THR A 142 -26.40 13.56 -15.24
N VAL A 143 -27.12 12.97 -16.20
CA VAL A 143 -28.36 12.23 -15.93
C VAL A 143 -28.08 10.91 -15.21
N VAL A 144 -27.02 10.19 -15.62
CA VAL A 144 -26.57 8.96 -14.97
C VAL A 144 -26.16 9.22 -13.52
N THR A 145 -25.37 10.29 -13.29
CA THR A 145 -24.92 10.66 -11.95
C THR A 145 -26.10 11.03 -11.05
N LEU A 146 -27.00 11.93 -11.49
CA LEU A 146 -28.18 12.31 -10.70
C LEU A 146 -29.14 11.14 -10.44
N HIS A 147 -29.22 10.19 -11.38
CA HIS A 147 -30.12 9.05 -11.23
C HIS A 147 -29.58 8.00 -10.25
N TYR A 148 -28.28 7.68 -10.29
CA TYR A 148 -27.71 6.63 -9.45
C TYR A 148 -27.19 7.14 -8.11
N LEU A 149 -26.59 8.33 -8.06
CA LEU A 149 -26.05 8.91 -6.83
C LEU A 149 -27.11 9.61 -5.98
N SER A 150 -28.02 10.35 -6.62
CA SER A 150 -29.07 11.09 -5.91
C SER A 150 -30.40 10.34 -5.85
N GLU A 151 -30.48 9.15 -6.46
CA GLU A 151 -31.71 8.33 -6.58
C GLU A 151 -32.91 9.10 -7.17
N MET A 152 -32.64 10.16 -7.94
CA MET A 152 -33.70 11.04 -8.43
C MET A 152 -34.52 10.36 -9.52
N LYS A 153 -35.84 10.54 -9.47
CA LYS A 153 -36.73 10.07 -10.52
C LYS A 153 -36.57 10.97 -11.75
N VAL A 154 -36.79 10.39 -12.94
CA VAL A 154 -36.71 11.10 -14.24
C VAL A 154 -37.46 12.45 -14.25
N LYS A 155 -38.65 12.51 -13.64
CA LYS A 155 -39.45 13.74 -13.56
C LYS A 155 -38.80 14.82 -12.67
N GLU A 156 -38.10 14.41 -11.61
CA GLU A 156 -37.39 15.29 -10.67
C GLU A 156 -36.11 15.83 -11.32
N ILE A 157 -35.35 14.97 -12.00
CA ILE A 157 -34.17 15.37 -12.78
C ILE A 157 -34.56 16.41 -13.85
N GLY A 158 -35.70 16.20 -14.54
CA GLY A 158 -36.21 17.15 -15.54
C GLY A 158 -36.51 18.53 -14.95
N LYS A 159 -37.18 18.59 -13.78
CA LYS A 159 -37.42 19.86 -13.07
C LYS A 159 -36.13 20.51 -12.58
N PHE A 160 -35.18 19.71 -12.10
CA PHE A 160 -33.90 20.18 -11.57
C PHE A 160 -32.99 20.77 -12.65
N LEU A 161 -32.93 20.12 -13.82
CA LEU A 161 -32.11 20.55 -14.96
C LEU A 161 -32.84 21.52 -15.92
N GLY A 162 -34.14 21.76 -15.72
CA GLY A 162 -34.95 22.62 -16.59
C GLY A 162 -35.24 22.02 -17.98
N VAL A 163 -35.30 20.69 -18.10
CA VAL A 163 -35.53 19.98 -19.38
C VAL A 163 -36.67 18.97 -19.28
N SER A 164 -37.25 18.56 -20.42
CA SER A 164 -38.38 17.63 -20.44
C SER A 164 -38.03 16.24 -19.87
N ALA A 165 -38.99 15.58 -19.22
CA ALA A 165 -38.81 14.22 -18.71
C ALA A 165 -38.47 13.20 -19.82
N ASN A 166 -38.95 13.41 -21.05
CA ASN A 166 -38.64 12.57 -22.20
C ASN A 166 -37.17 12.70 -22.63
N THR A 167 -36.63 13.92 -22.57
CA THR A 167 -35.20 14.19 -22.82
C THR A 167 -34.32 13.47 -21.78
N ILE A 168 -34.73 13.44 -20.51
CA ILE A 168 -34.03 12.71 -19.45
C ILE A 168 -34.06 11.20 -19.70
N LYS A 169 -35.22 10.61 -20.04
CA LYS A 169 -35.32 9.17 -20.37
C LYS A 169 -34.37 8.78 -21.52
N SER A 170 -34.33 9.61 -22.56
CA SER A 170 -33.48 9.39 -23.73
C SER A 170 -31.99 9.43 -23.36
N ARG A 171 -31.55 10.44 -22.60
CA ARG A 171 -30.16 10.58 -22.13
C ARG A 171 -29.74 9.47 -21.17
N LEU A 172 -30.63 9.07 -20.26
CA LEU A 172 -30.37 7.96 -19.33
C LEU A 172 -30.22 6.63 -20.08
N ARG A 173 -31.12 6.35 -21.05
CA ARG A 173 -31.06 5.13 -21.86
C ARG A 173 -29.76 5.05 -22.67
N ARG A 174 -29.33 6.15 -23.31
CA ARG A 174 -28.06 6.19 -24.05
C ARG A 174 -26.84 6.05 -23.14
N GLY A 175 -26.83 6.75 -22.00
CA GLY A 175 -25.76 6.63 -21.02
C GLY A 175 -25.60 5.20 -20.49
N ARG A 176 -26.72 4.53 -20.15
CA ARG A 176 -26.72 3.11 -19.76
C ARG A 176 -26.21 2.21 -20.86
N LYS A 177 -26.74 2.35 -22.08
CA LYS A 177 -26.33 1.53 -23.21
C LYS A 177 -24.82 1.60 -23.46
N ARG A 178 -24.22 2.80 -23.39
CA ARG A 178 -22.78 2.99 -23.55
C ARG A 178 -21.96 2.35 -22.43
N LEU A 179 -22.42 2.44 -21.19
CA LEU A 179 -21.79 1.76 -20.06
C LEU A 179 -21.97 0.23 -20.13
N GLN A 180 -23.09 -0.25 -20.67
CA GLN A 180 -23.41 -1.67 -20.82
C GLN A 180 -22.58 -2.32 -21.94
N GLU A 181 -22.41 -1.64 -23.08
CA GLU A 181 -21.55 -2.08 -24.18
C GLU A 181 -20.07 -2.24 -23.75
N GLN A 182 -19.67 -1.62 -22.63
CA GLN A 182 -18.32 -1.69 -22.05
C GLN A 182 -18.23 -2.60 -20.80
N GLY A 183 -19.33 -3.24 -20.36
CA GLY A 183 -19.36 -4.07 -19.15
C GLY A 183 -19.27 -3.29 -17.82
N GLU A 184 -19.42 -1.96 -17.88
CA GLU A 184 -19.13 -1.04 -16.77
C GLU A 184 -20.39 -0.59 -15.98
N GLU A 185 -21.59 -0.91 -16.46
CA GLU A 185 -22.85 -0.42 -15.86
C GLU A 185 -23.05 -0.89 -14.41
N VAL A 186 -22.73 -2.17 -14.11
CA VAL A 186 -22.90 -2.75 -12.77
C VAL A 186 -21.99 -2.05 -11.76
N LEU A 187 -20.71 -1.87 -12.10
CA LEU A 187 -19.73 -1.18 -11.27
C LEU A 187 -20.14 0.28 -11.00
N VAL A 188 -20.53 1.03 -12.04
CA VAL A 188 -20.98 2.42 -11.91
C VAL A 188 -22.24 2.51 -11.04
N ARG A 189 -23.20 1.61 -11.23
CA ARG A 189 -24.43 1.59 -10.45
C ARG A 189 -24.17 1.28 -8.98
N GLU A 190 -23.45 0.20 -8.68
CA GLU A 190 -23.18 -0.23 -7.30
C GLU A 190 -22.37 0.81 -6.52
N THR A 191 -21.35 1.37 -7.15
CA THR A 191 -20.48 2.36 -6.50
C THR A 191 -21.25 3.65 -6.22
N LEU A 192 -22.03 4.16 -7.18
CA LEU A 192 -22.81 5.39 -6.97
C LEU A 192 -23.95 5.20 -5.97
N GLN A 193 -24.55 4.00 -5.90
CA GLN A 193 -25.59 3.67 -4.92
C GLN A 193 -25.02 3.41 -3.51
N GLY A 194 -23.76 2.95 -3.42
CA GLY A 194 -23.05 2.68 -2.16
C GLY A 194 -22.44 3.92 -1.48
N ILE A 195 -22.47 5.09 -2.12
CA ILE A 195 -22.02 6.35 -1.51
C ILE A 195 -23.09 6.83 -0.52
N GLN A 196 -22.80 6.64 0.76
CA GLN A 196 -23.62 7.21 1.83
C GLN A 196 -23.34 8.71 1.95
N PHE A 197 -24.41 9.51 1.89
CA PHE A 197 -24.33 10.95 2.11
C PHE A 197 -24.23 11.23 3.62
N PRO A 198 -23.32 12.08 4.11
CA PRO A 198 -23.17 12.30 5.54
C PRO A 198 -24.49 12.80 6.15
N ALA A 199 -24.98 12.12 7.18
CA ALA A 199 -26.29 12.38 7.77
C ALA A 199 -26.37 13.76 8.47
N ASP A 200 -25.22 14.35 8.75
CA ASP A 200 -25.03 15.57 9.53
C ASP A 200 -24.92 16.85 8.68
N VAL A 201 -24.85 16.77 7.34
CA VAL A 201 -24.76 17.96 6.46
C VAL A 201 -25.94 18.92 6.71
N THR A 202 -27.16 18.39 6.85
CA THR A 202 -28.33 19.23 7.19
C THR A 202 -28.13 19.93 8.54
N ALA A 203 -27.61 19.22 9.54
CA ALA A 203 -27.38 19.79 10.87
C ALA A 203 -26.30 20.88 10.85
N ARG A 204 -25.21 20.68 10.09
CA ARG A 204 -24.14 21.68 9.90
C ARG A 204 -24.67 22.95 9.21
N ILE A 205 -25.45 22.81 8.13
CA ILE A 205 -26.10 23.93 7.46
C ILE A 205 -27.03 24.67 8.42
N MET A 206 -27.86 23.94 9.19
CA MET A 206 -28.80 24.57 10.13
C MET A 206 -28.08 25.28 11.29
N ARG A 207 -26.93 24.78 11.75
CA ARG A 207 -26.09 25.46 12.75
C ARG A 207 -25.58 26.79 12.22
N GLN A 208 -25.00 26.81 11.01
CA GLN A 208 -24.53 28.05 10.39
C GLN A 208 -25.67 29.03 10.09
N VAL A 209 -26.86 28.54 9.75
CA VAL A 209 -28.06 29.37 9.59
C VAL A 209 -28.48 30.02 10.93
N ALA A 210 -28.35 29.29 12.05
CA ALA A 210 -28.61 29.84 13.38
C ALA A 210 -27.61 30.96 13.72
N ASP A 211 -26.33 30.79 13.38
CA ASP A 211 -25.28 31.80 13.59
C ASP A 211 -25.42 33.03 12.67
N MET A 212 -26.13 32.90 11.53
CA MET A 212 -26.44 34.02 10.64
C MET A 212 -27.55 34.93 11.16
N LYS A 213 -28.28 34.54 12.21
CA LYS A 213 -29.22 35.44 12.89
C LYS A 213 -28.43 36.32 13.87
N PRO A 214 -28.51 37.65 13.78
CA PRO A 214 -27.98 38.48 14.87
C PRO A 214 -28.73 38.13 16.16
N ALA A 215 -27.99 37.97 17.26
CA ALA A 215 -28.55 37.80 18.60
C ALA A 215 -29.60 38.91 18.89
N PRO A 216 -30.61 38.66 19.75
CA PRO A 216 -31.64 39.65 20.04
C PRO A 216 -30.99 40.91 20.62
N VAL A 217 -31.31 42.06 20.05
CA VAL A 217 -30.74 43.36 20.42
C VAL A 217 -31.10 43.68 21.88
N PRO A 218 -30.12 44.02 22.76
CA PRO A 218 -30.41 44.61 24.06
C PRO A 218 -31.03 46.00 23.88
N VAL A 219 -32.13 46.23 24.59
CA VAL A 219 -32.96 47.44 24.54
C VAL A 219 -32.25 48.66 25.15
N GLY A 220 -32.28 49.79 24.42
CA GLY A 220 -32.15 51.18 24.91
C GLY A 220 -30.72 51.74 24.91
N LYS A 221 -30.41 52.97 24.46
CA LYS A 221 -31.17 54.24 24.26
C LYS A 221 -30.33 55.19 23.35
N PRO A 222 -30.81 56.40 22.96
CA PRO A 222 -30.83 56.85 21.55
C PRO A 222 -29.84 57.97 21.13
N LEU A 223 -29.64 58.07 19.78
CA LEU A 223 -29.49 59.28 18.90
C LEU A 223 -28.43 60.33 19.28
N LEU A 224 -27.50 60.80 18.43
CA LEU A 224 -27.63 61.43 17.08
C LEU A 224 -26.18 61.80 16.56
N PRO A 225 -25.99 62.42 15.36
CA PRO A 225 -25.25 61.86 14.22
C PRO A 225 -23.91 62.59 13.90
N TRP A 226 -23.19 62.18 12.85
CA TRP A 226 -22.76 63.06 11.74
C TRP A 226 -22.32 62.20 10.54
N ALA A 227 -22.99 62.43 9.41
CA ALA A 227 -22.56 62.06 8.08
C ALA A 227 -21.59 63.12 7.57
N ALA A 228 -20.38 62.75 7.15
CA ALA A 228 -19.61 63.44 6.12
C ALA A 228 -18.30 62.69 5.83
N LEU A 229 -17.90 62.77 4.56
CA LEU A 229 -16.57 62.50 3.97
C LEU A 229 -16.35 61.10 3.38
N GLY A 230 -16.41 61.02 2.05
CA GLY A 230 -15.62 60.02 1.32
C GLY A 230 -15.96 59.67 -0.13
N THR A 231 -16.99 60.21 -0.78
CA THR A 231 -17.38 59.80 -2.15
C THR A 231 -16.94 60.77 -3.27
N ALA A 232 -15.69 61.25 -3.26
CA ALA A 232 -15.22 62.25 -4.24
C ALA A 232 -13.95 61.89 -5.05
N ALA A 233 -13.35 60.70 -4.90
CA ALA A 233 -12.09 60.38 -5.59
C ALA A 233 -12.22 59.44 -6.81
N VAL A 234 -13.33 58.72 -6.97
CA VAL A 234 -13.44 57.64 -7.99
C VAL A 234 -13.99 58.13 -9.34
N LEU A 235 -14.66 59.28 -9.37
CA LEU A 235 -15.32 59.81 -10.58
C LEU A 235 -14.38 60.57 -11.53
N VAL A 236 -13.17 60.94 -11.09
CA VAL A 236 -12.20 61.68 -11.92
C VAL A 236 -11.30 60.74 -12.73
N LEU A 237 -11.09 59.50 -12.27
CA LEU A 237 -10.28 58.49 -12.96
C LEU A 237 -11.00 57.82 -14.14
N PHE A 238 -12.32 57.96 -14.26
CA PHE A 238 -13.09 57.37 -15.37
C PHE A 238 -13.33 58.34 -16.56
N MET A 239 -13.00 59.64 -16.42
CA MET A 239 -13.39 60.67 -17.40
C MET A 239 -12.25 61.14 -18.34
N LEU A 240 -11.03 60.62 -18.23
CA LEU A 240 -9.92 61.00 -19.12
C LEU A 240 -9.29 59.76 -19.75
N GLY A 241 -9.92 59.30 -20.83
CA GLY A 241 -9.50 58.12 -21.57
C GLY A 241 -8.37 58.36 -22.57
N ALA A 242 -7.55 57.32 -22.73
CA ALA A 242 -6.90 56.82 -23.95
C ALA A 242 -6.07 55.60 -23.49
N SER A 243 -5.97 54.46 -24.17
CA SER A 243 -6.17 54.17 -25.58
C SER A 243 -6.45 52.67 -25.81
N HIS A 244 -7.16 52.42 -26.91
CA HIS A 244 -7.41 51.14 -27.54
C HIS A 244 -6.19 50.21 -27.71
N GLN A 245 -6.31 48.96 -27.24
CA GLN A 245 -6.14 47.71 -28.00
C GLN A 245 -6.39 46.52 -27.05
N TYR A 246 -6.98 45.43 -27.57
CA TYR A 246 -7.46 44.20 -26.88
C TYR A 246 -8.92 44.15 -26.42
N LEU A 247 -9.86 44.16 -27.36
CA LEU A 247 -11.13 43.42 -27.21
C LEU A 247 -11.61 42.94 -28.59
N ALA A 248 -10.95 41.90 -29.11
CA ALA A 248 -11.49 41.09 -30.20
C ALA A 248 -11.00 39.66 -30.03
N ARG A 249 -11.68 38.88 -29.18
CA ARG A 249 -11.78 37.41 -29.29
C ARG A 249 -12.79 36.86 -28.26
N PHE A 250 -13.80 36.19 -28.82
CA PHE A 250 -14.73 35.25 -28.21
C PHE A 250 -15.92 35.78 -27.38
N GLN A 251 -16.96 36.24 -28.09
CA GLN A 251 -18.33 35.80 -27.81
C GLN A 251 -19.02 35.41 -29.13
N LYS A 252 -19.36 34.13 -29.27
CA LYS A 252 -20.53 33.69 -30.05
C LYS A 252 -21.41 32.85 -29.12
N PRO A 253 -22.74 33.05 -29.12
CA PRO A 253 -23.66 32.29 -28.29
C PRO A 253 -23.83 30.85 -28.81
N TYR A 254 -24.14 29.94 -27.88
CA TYR A 254 -24.57 28.56 -28.13
C TYR A 254 -25.68 28.52 -29.21
N SER A 255 -25.49 27.67 -30.24
CA SER A 255 -26.51 27.30 -31.23
C SER A 255 -27.37 26.15 -30.71
N PHE A 256 -28.68 26.21 -30.95
CA PHE A 256 -29.69 25.21 -30.58
C PHE A 256 -30.26 24.42 -31.77
N GLU A 257 -29.58 24.43 -32.91
CA GLU A 257 -30.00 23.65 -34.08
C GLU A 257 -28.91 22.64 -34.43
N ALA A 258 -29.17 21.38 -34.13
CA ALA A 258 -28.47 20.25 -34.73
C ALA A 258 -29.47 19.60 -35.69
N ASP A 259 -29.09 19.53 -36.96
CA ASP A 259 -29.87 18.94 -38.03
C ASP A 259 -30.19 17.47 -37.73
N ALA A 260 -31.45 17.11 -37.92
CA ALA A 260 -31.92 15.74 -37.82
C ALA A 260 -31.45 14.94 -39.04
N GLU A 261 -30.62 13.92 -38.82
CA GLU A 261 -30.42 12.87 -39.83
C GLU A 261 -31.68 12.00 -39.96
N PRO A 262 -32.03 11.55 -41.18
CA PRO A 262 -33.33 10.96 -41.45
C PRO A 262 -33.47 9.57 -40.84
N THR A 263 -34.62 9.34 -40.22
CA THR A 263 -35.05 8.06 -39.67
C THR A 263 -35.52 7.15 -40.81
N ILE A 264 -34.89 5.98 -40.97
CA ILE A 264 -35.50 4.86 -41.71
C ILE A 264 -36.34 4.07 -40.69
N GLU A 265 -37.66 4.12 -40.86
CA GLU A 265 -38.59 3.18 -40.24
C GLU A 265 -38.45 1.79 -40.90
N ILE A 266 -38.32 0.74 -40.10
CA ILE A 266 -38.86 -0.57 -40.45
C ILE A 266 -39.70 -1.07 -39.27
N ILE A 267 -40.90 -1.48 -39.65
CA ILE A 267 -42.09 -1.82 -38.88
C ILE A 267 -42.10 -3.31 -38.47
N ASP A 268 -42.75 -3.58 -37.33
CA ASP A 268 -43.38 -4.81 -36.83
C ASP A 268 -42.65 -6.17 -36.89
N THR A 269 -42.59 -6.85 -35.73
CA THR A 269 -43.70 -7.77 -35.36
C THR A 269 -43.57 -8.27 -33.92
N LEU A 270 -44.69 -8.17 -33.18
CA LEU A 270 -44.95 -8.97 -31.99
C LEU A 270 -45.28 -10.41 -32.40
N ILE A 271 -44.63 -11.38 -31.76
CA ILE A 271 -45.21 -12.72 -31.60
C ILE A 271 -45.58 -12.86 -30.13
N VAL A 272 -46.89 -12.82 -29.88
CA VAL A 272 -47.54 -13.27 -28.65
C VAL A 272 -47.75 -14.77 -28.77
N LEU A 273 -47.43 -15.53 -27.72
CA LEU A 273 -48.10 -16.79 -27.44
C LEU A 273 -48.40 -16.88 -25.94
N ASP A 274 -49.67 -17.13 -25.67
CA ASP A 274 -50.40 -17.12 -24.41
C ASP A 274 -50.01 -18.24 -23.42
N THR A 275 -50.06 -17.87 -22.13
CA THR A 275 -50.66 -18.49 -20.91
C THR A 275 -51.18 -19.95 -20.95
N PRO A 276 -51.44 -20.68 -19.81
CA PRO A 276 -51.57 -20.21 -18.41
C PRO A 276 -51.07 -21.16 -17.28
N ALA A 277 -51.04 -20.69 -16.03
CA ALA A 277 -51.16 -21.57 -14.86
C ALA A 277 -51.88 -20.88 -13.68
N LYS A 278 -52.93 -21.54 -13.19
CA LYS A 278 -53.65 -21.38 -11.90
C LYS A 278 -54.36 -22.72 -11.62
N PRO A 279 -54.87 -23.04 -10.41
CA PRO A 279 -54.79 -22.31 -9.14
C PRO A 279 -54.45 -23.19 -7.90
N ALA A 280 -54.45 -22.52 -6.75
CA ALA A 280 -54.22 -22.99 -5.39
C ALA A 280 -55.17 -24.09 -4.85
N VAL A 281 -54.70 -24.83 -3.83
CA VAL A 281 -55.54 -25.40 -2.77
C VAL A 281 -54.88 -25.19 -1.40
N ARG A 282 -55.72 -24.71 -0.47
CA ARG A 282 -55.53 -24.41 0.95
C ARG A 282 -56.01 -25.63 1.76
N ASN A 283 -55.42 -25.91 2.92
CA ASN A 283 -56.19 -26.31 4.10
C ASN A 283 -55.45 -26.03 5.43
N GLN A 284 -56.26 -25.54 6.37
CA GLN A 284 -56.11 -25.22 7.79
C GLN A 284 -56.21 -26.53 8.63
N VAL A 285 -56.04 -26.68 9.96
CA VAL A 285 -55.88 -25.87 11.19
C VAL A 285 -55.51 -26.87 12.31
N GLY A 286 -54.96 -26.43 13.45
CA GLY A 286 -55.13 -27.19 14.71
C GLY A 286 -54.17 -26.82 15.86
N ARG A 287 -54.61 -25.96 16.78
CA ARG A 287 -54.10 -25.84 18.16
C ARG A 287 -54.88 -26.82 19.05
N ASP A 288 -54.23 -27.38 20.09
CA ASP A 288 -54.72 -27.26 21.47
C ASP A 288 -53.72 -27.76 22.52
N ALA A 289 -53.91 -27.23 23.74
CA ALA A 289 -53.09 -27.34 24.94
C ALA A 289 -53.47 -28.52 25.85
N THR A 290 -52.57 -28.90 26.77
CA THR A 290 -52.77 -29.20 28.22
C THR A 290 -51.54 -29.96 28.76
N HIS A 291 -50.80 -29.48 29.76
CA HIS A 291 -50.97 -29.48 31.22
C HIS A 291 -50.80 -30.85 31.92
N GLY A 292 -49.75 -30.97 32.74
CA GLY A 292 -49.51 -32.05 33.69
C GLY A 292 -48.53 -31.61 34.77
N LYS A 293 -49.05 -31.44 35.98
CA LYS A 293 -48.41 -30.94 37.22
C LYS A 293 -48.05 -32.14 38.10
N ASN A 294 -47.04 -32.04 38.97
CA ASN A 294 -46.94 -32.62 40.33
C ASN A 294 -45.54 -32.30 40.93
N SER A 295 -45.44 -31.39 41.91
CA SER A 295 -45.52 -31.58 43.39
C SER A 295 -44.25 -32.22 43.97
N SER A 296 -43.29 -31.45 44.50
CA SER A 296 -43.21 -30.87 45.86
C SER A 296 -43.01 -31.89 46.99
N THR A 297 -41.82 -31.88 47.59
CA THR A 297 -41.59 -32.16 49.02
C THR A 297 -40.28 -31.49 49.44
N GLY A 298 -40.36 -30.58 50.41
CA GLY A 298 -39.20 -30.02 51.11
C GLY A 298 -39.05 -30.63 52.49
N ALA A 299 -37.81 -30.64 52.99
CA ALA A 299 -37.50 -30.76 54.41
C ALA A 299 -36.20 -29.97 54.71
N GLN A 300 -36.24 -29.19 55.79
CA GLN A 300 -35.21 -28.26 56.24
C GLN A 300 -34.12 -28.93 57.11
N ALA A 301 -32.92 -28.36 57.04
CA ALA A 301 -32.09 -27.84 58.15
C ALA A 301 -30.65 -28.39 58.26
N ALA A 302 -29.69 -27.46 58.11
CA ALA A 302 -28.38 -27.25 58.77
C ALA A 302 -27.48 -28.48 59.06
N ASP A 303 -26.16 -28.47 58.87
CA ASP A 303 -25.18 -27.39 58.90
C ASP A 303 -23.81 -27.93 58.39
N THR A 304 -22.89 -27.02 58.08
CA THR A 304 -21.42 -27.19 57.95
C THR A 304 -20.80 -27.86 56.71
N THR A 305 -19.97 -27.05 56.04
CA THR A 305 -19.02 -27.30 54.95
C THR A 305 -17.98 -28.40 55.27
N PRO A 306 -17.55 -29.18 54.26
CA PRO A 306 -16.25 -28.88 53.65
C PRO A 306 -16.19 -29.11 52.13
N THR A 307 -15.31 -28.34 51.52
CA THR A 307 -14.84 -28.39 50.14
C THR A 307 -14.21 -29.76 49.80
N SER A 308 -14.77 -30.52 48.86
CA SER A 308 -14.06 -31.14 47.71
C SER A 308 -14.91 -32.18 46.97
N VAL A 309 -14.69 -32.23 45.64
CA VAL A 309 -14.92 -33.31 44.65
C VAL A 309 -16.15 -33.21 43.74
N ALA A 310 -15.83 -32.79 42.51
CA ALA A 310 -16.28 -33.22 41.17
C ALA A 310 -17.77 -33.23 40.80
N SER A 311 -18.09 -32.42 39.79
CA SER A 311 -18.90 -32.88 38.66
C SER A 311 -18.41 -32.19 37.39
N GLU A 312 -18.18 -33.01 36.38
CA GLU A 312 -17.86 -32.69 34.99
C GLU A 312 -18.75 -31.58 34.43
N ASP A 313 -18.13 -30.62 33.74
CA ASP A 313 -18.56 -30.05 32.45
C ASP A 313 -17.87 -28.69 32.25
N ALA A 314 -16.79 -28.73 31.48
CA ALA A 314 -16.33 -27.69 30.54
C ALA A 314 -14.90 -28.06 30.16
N THR A 315 -14.73 -28.61 28.96
CA THR A 315 -13.43 -28.76 28.30
C THR A 315 -12.78 -27.38 28.16
N THR A 316 -11.94 -27.00 29.13
CA THR A 316 -11.00 -25.89 29.01
C THR A 316 -9.88 -26.34 28.08
N PHE A 317 -10.01 -26.05 26.80
CA PHE A 317 -8.90 -26.20 25.85
C PHE A 317 -7.88 -25.08 26.09
N SER A 318 -6.65 -25.48 26.41
CA SER A 318 -5.49 -24.59 26.41
C SER A 318 -5.18 -24.20 24.96
N THR A 319 -5.56 -23.00 24.52
CA THR A 319 -5.21 -22.51 23.18
C THR A 319 -3.69 -22.34 23.08
N ALA A 320 -3.03 -23.20 22.30
CA ALA A 320 -1.60 -23.14 22.07
C ALA A 320 -1.20 -21.76 21.50
N GLN A 321 -0.17 -21.13 22.08
CA GLN A 321 0.39 -19.88 21.59
C GLN A 321 1.51 -20.18 20.60
N TRP A 322 1.60 -19.39 19.53
CA TRP A 322 2.68 -19.48 18.55
C TRP A 322 4.04 -19.27 19.21
N THR A 323 4.98 -20.18 18.95
CA THR A 323 6.37 -20.06 19.37
C THR A 323 7.20 -19.58 18.19
N GLN A 324 7.99 -18.53 18.38
CA GLN A 324 8.95 -18.08 17.36
C GLN A 324 10.05 -19.15 17.20
N GLY A 325 10.18 -19.69 16.00
CA GLY A 325 11.26 -20.60 15.62
C GLY A 325 12.52 -19.84 15.16
N ASN A 326 13.63 -20.56 15.07
CA ASN A 326 14.81 -20.07 14.36
C ASN A 326 14.50 -20.01 12.87
N THR A 327 15.27 -19.20 12.15
CA THR A 327 15.07 -18.91 10.74
C THR A 327 16.39 -18.96 10.00
N PRO A 328 16.42 -19.33 8.72
CA PRO A 328 17.61 -19.21 7.92
C PRO A 328 18.11 -17.75 7.88
N PRO A 329 19.43 -17.52 7.80
CA PRO A 329 19.99 -16.18 7.77
C PRO A 329 19.64 -15.50 6.44
N ALA A 330 18.77 -14.50 6.49
CA ALA A 330 18.37 -13.72 5.32
C ALA A 330 17.63 -12.45 5.72
N GLY A 331 17.38 -11.57 4.74
CA GLY A 331 16.45 -10.47 4.92
C GLY A 331 17.06 -9.10 4.76
N TYR A 332 16.17 -8.12 4.55
CA TYR A 332 16.59 -6.76 4.26
C TYR A 332 16.98 -6.04 5.55
N VAL A 333 18.26 -5.70 5.68
CA VAL A 333 18.73 -4.82 6.76
C VAL A 333 19.08 -3.47 6.15
N ARG A 334 18.43 -2.40 6.64
CA ARG A 334 18.55 -1.06 6.04
C ARG A 334 19.63 -0.20 6.66
N ASN A 335 19.89 -0.39 7.94
CA ASN A 335 20.76 0.48 8.72
C ASN A 335 21.59 -0.33 9.71
N ILE A 336 22.82 0.13 9.94
CA ILE A 336 23.66 -0.27 11.06
C ILE A 336 24.28 1.00 11.63
N PHE A 337 24.33 1.08 12.95
CA PHE A 337 24.84 2.24 13.68
C PHE A 337 25.91 1.77 14.66
N ALA A 338 27.08 2.42 14.63
CA ALA A 338 28.13 2.22 15.61
C ALA A 338 28.00 3.27 16.72
N ALA A 339 27.78 2.81 17.94
CA ALA A 339 27.79 3.66 19.12
C ALA A 339 29.22 3.95 19.58
N SER A 340 29.37 5.03 20.35
CA SER A 340 30.63 5.52 20.89
C SER A 340 31.32 4.52 21.84
N ASP A 341 30.56 3.61 22.42
CA ASP A 341 31.05 2.53 23.29
C ASP A 341 31.53 1.28 22.53
N GLY A 342 31.49 1.31 21.19
CA GLY A 342 31.90 0.22 20.31
C GLY A 342 30.82 -0.82 20.02
N ASP A 343 29.61 -0.68 20.58
CA ASP A 343 28.49 -1.52 20.17
C ASP A 343 27.95 -1.14 18.80
N LEU A 344 27.43 -2.14 18.10
CA LEU A 344 26.68 -1.97 16.88
C LEU A 344 25.21 -2.27 17.10
N TYR A 345 24.36 -1.43 16.50
CA TYR A 345 22.91 -1.56 16.53
C TYR A 345 22.36 -1.66 15.12
N THR A 346 21.34 -2.48 14.95
CA THR A 346 20.61 -2.60 13.69
C THR A 346 19.14 -2.85 13.95
N VAL A 347 18.31 -2.41 13.01
CA VAL A 347 16.86 -2.56 13.06
C VAL A 347 16.44 -3.48 11.93
N SER A 348 15.69 -4.53 12.27
CA SER A 348 15.05 -5.43 11.32
C SER A 348 13.54 -5.50 11.59
N PRO A 349 12.74 -6.08 10.68
CA PRO A 349 11.32 -6.31 10.94
C PRO A 349 11.04 -7.15 12.19
N THR A 350 12.01 -7.97 12.60
CA THR A 350 11.92 -8.78 13.81
C THR A 350 12.44 -8.03 15.03
N GLY A 351 12.82 -6.76 14.96
CA GLY A 351 13.16 -5.93 16.11
C GLY A 351 14.57 -5.34 16.06
N ILE A 352 15.03 -4.87 17.21
CA ILE A 352 16.33 -4.20 17.36
C ILE A 352 17.35 -5.20 17.86
N TYR A 353 18.49 -5.24 17.18
CA TYR A 353 19.60 -6.13 17.50
C TYR A 353 20.85 -5.34 17.85
N ARG A 354 21.62 -5.89 18.78
CA ARG A 354 22.88 -5.34 19.27
C ARG A 354 23.99 -6.39 19.19
N THR A 355 25.20 -5.97 18.84
CA THR A 355 26.42 -6.79 18.96
C THR A 355 27.58 -5.93 19.44
N SER A 356 28.52 -6.52 20.18
CA SER A 356 29.80 -5.89 20.48
C SER A 356 30.86 -6.30 19.45
N VAL A 357 31.99 -5.60 19.42
CA VAL A 357 33.11 -5.85 18.51
C VAL A 357 33.57 -7.31 18.51
N ASP A 358 33.77 -7.88 19.70
CA ASP A 358 34.30 -9.24 19.88
C ASP A 358 33.21 -10.33 19.88
N ALA A 359 31.94 -9.95 19.72
CA ALA A 359 30.86 -10.93 19.74
C ALA A 359 30.82 -11.74 18.44
N THR A 360 30.45 -13.01 18.57
CA THR A 360 30.25 -13.92 17.44
C THR A 360 28.81 -13.94 16.95
N ARG A 361 27.90 -13.21 17.62
CA ARG A 361 26.47 -13.21 17.35
C ARG A 361 25.81 -11.90 17.77
N TRP A 362 24.69 -11.60 17.12
CA TRP A 362 23.77 -10.55 17.51
C TRP A 362 22.87 -11.00 18.68
N THR A 363 22.41 -10.02 19.44
CA THR A 363 21.43 -10.19 20.51
C THR A 363 20.22 -9.31 20.21
N ARG A 364 19.03 -9.91 20.14
CA ARG A 364 17.77 -9.17 20.04
C ARG A 364 17.52 -8.44 21.37
N VAL A 365 17.52 -7.12 21.36
CA VAL A 365 17.39 -6.30 22.58
C VAL A 365 15.98 -5.71 22.74
N ASN A 366 15.22 -5.53 21.65
CA ASN A 366 13.87 -4.99 21.72
C ASN A 366 12.97 -5.44 20.56
N THR A 367 11.66 -5.51 20.79
CA THR A 367 10.63 -5.88 19.81
C THR A 367 9.47 -4.90 19.72
N ASP A 368 9.47 -3.87 20.55
CA ASP A 368 8.31 -3.01 20.78
C ASP A 368 8.33 -1.76 19.92
N VAL A 369 9.52 -1.31 19.50
CA VAL A 369 9.66 -0.20 18.54
C VAL A 369 9.09 -0.64 17.19
N PRO A 370 8.07 0.05 16.65
CA PRO A 370 7.45 -0.33 15.39
C PRO A 370 8.46 -0.24 14.23
N TYR A 371 8.66 -1.37 13.55
CA TYR A 371 9.45 -1.41 12.32
C TYR A 371 8.72 -0.71 11.18
N THR A 372 9.48 -0.01 10.35
CA THR A 372 8.98 0.60 9.12
C THR A 372 9.85 0.16 7.95
N TYR A 373 9.24 0.09 6.76
CA TYR A 373 10.00 -0.28 5.55
C TYR A 373 10.96 0.82 5.11
N ASP A 374 10.78 2.05 5.58
CA ASP A 374 11.70 3.16 5.36
C ASP A 374 12.93 3.03 6.25
N PRO A 375 14.07 3.66 5.87
CA PRO A 375 15.21 3.76 6.77
C PRO A 375 14.79 4.39 8.11
N MET A 376 15.25 3.80 9.22
CA MET A 376 15.05 4.32 10.57
C MET A 376 16.40 4.81 11.10
N PRO A 377 16.74 6.10 10.92
CA PRO A 377 17.98 6.66 11.43
C PRO A 377 18.14 6.43 12.93
N ILE A 378 19.34 5.97 13.31
CA ILE A 378 19.77 5.83 14.71
C ILE A 378 20.86 6.87 14.95
N THR A 379 20.81 7.56 16.08
CA THR A 379 21.88 8.44 16.53
C THR A 379 22.10 8.29 18.02
N GLU A 380 23.31 8.61 18.48
CA GLU A 380 23.66 8.65 19.88
C GLU A 380 23.96 10.08 20.30
N HIS A 381 23.46 10.46 21.47
CA HIS A 381 23.79 11.73 22.07
C HIS A 381 23.81 11.59 23.60
N ASN A 382 24.90 12.01 24.24
CA ASN A 382 25.11 11.92 25.69
C ASN A 382 24.86 10.51 26.27
N GLY A 383 25.34 9.47 25.57
CA GLY A 383 25.19 8.06 25.99
C GLY A 383 23.78 7.50 25.87
N ARG A 384 22.85 8.23 25.24
CA ARG A 384 21.49 7.79 24.93
C ARG A 384 21.34 7.55 23.44
N LEU A 385 20.61 6.50 23.10
CA LEU A 385 20.25 6.19 21.72
C LEU A 385 18.91 6.83 21.36
N TYR A 386 18.79 7.24 20.12
CA TYR A 386 17.55 7.75 19.55
C TYR A 386 17.29 7.09 18.21
N ILE A 387 16.05 6.65 17.98
CA ILE A 387 15.61 6.02 16.73
C ILE A 387 14.41 6.78 16.19
N VAL A 388 14.47 7.11 14.91
CA VAL A 388 13.38 7.76 14.18
C VAL A 388 12.56 6.70 13.44
N SER A 389 11.32 6.48 13.88
CA SER A 389 10.33 5.68 13.16
C SER A 389 9.51 6.56 12.20
N ASN A 390 8.49 6.01 11.54
CA ASN A 390 7.68 6.78 10.58
C ASN A 390 6.90 7.91 11.25
N ASP A 391 6.35 7.65 12.44
CA ASP A 391 5.44 8.57 13.14
C ASP A 391 6.04 9.21 14.39
N GLU A 392 6.95 8.50 15.08
CA GLU A 392 7.47 8.88 16.39
C GLU A 392 8.99 8.73 16.47
N ILE A 393 9.58 9.44 17.44
CA ILE A 393 10.98 9.28 17.85
C ILE A 393 11.00 8.53 19.18
N PHE A 394 11.88 7.53 19.28
CA PHE A 394 12.09 6.74 20.49
C PHE A 394 13.48 7.00 21.06
N THR A 395 13.62 6.96 22.39
CA THR A 395 14.91 7.07 23.08
C THR A 395 15.15 5.90 24.03
N SER A 396 16.41 5.49 24.16
CA SER A 396 16.86 4.45 25.09
C SER A 396 18.07 4.95 25.90
N ALA A 397 18.05 4.64 27.21
CA ALA A 397 19.12 4.97 28.15
C ALA A 397 19.87 3.74 28.69
N ASP A 398 19.48 2.54 28.24
CA ASP A 398 19.94 1.25 28.75
C ASP A 398 20.44 0.34 27.62
N ARG A 399 21.15 0.95 26.65
CA ARG A 399 21.76 0.26 25.51
C ARG A 399 20.74 -0.52 24.66
N GLY A 400 19.56 0.10 24.46
CA GLY A 400 18.51 -0.41 23.59
C GLY A 400 17.61 -1.48 24.19
N ALA A 401 17.74 -1.80 25.49
CA ALA A 401 16.90 -2.80 26.15
C ALA A 401 15.46 -2.29 26.34
N THR A 402 15.30 -1.02 26.72
CA THR A 402 14.00 -0.35 26.80
C THR A 402 13.98 0.94 26.00
N TRP A 403 12.82 1.23 25.40
CA TRP A 403 12.59 2.41 24.58
C TRP A 403 11.38 3.18 25.09
N GLN A 404 11.51 4.50 25.12
CA GLN A 404 10.45 5.43 25.50
C GLN A 404 10.15 6.33 24.32
N THR A 405 8.86 6.57 24.05
CA THR A 405 8.45 7.57 23.06
C THR A 405 8.88 8.95 23.54
N LEU A 406 9.67 9.65 22.72
CA LEU A 406 10.03 11.04 22.94
C LEU A 406 8.92 11.98 22.47
N GLY A 407 8.33 11.70 21.31
CA GLY A 407 7.26 12.50 20.74
C GLY A 407 7.02 12.24 19.25
N PRO A 408 6.02 12.91 18.66
CA PRO A 408 5.76 12.86 17.23
C PRO A 408 6.86 13.58 16.43
N ARG A 409 6.92 13.32 15.13
CA ARG A 409 7.84 13.99 14.20
C ARG A 409 7.15 14.41 12.89
N PRO A 410 7.74 15.36 12.14
CA PRO A 410 7.32 15.69 10.77
C PRO A 410 7.23 14.46 9.88
N LYS A 411 6.15 14.30 9.11
CA LYS A 411 5.90 13.12 8.26
C LYS A 411 6.83 13.06 7.04
N GLY A 412 7.07 11.84 6.52
CA GLY A 412 7.86 11.58 5.31
C GLY A 412 9.11 10.73 5.56
N ARG A 413 9.83 10.32 4.51
CA ARG A 413 11.00 9.44 4.67
C ARG A 413 12.17 10.19 5.34
N ALA A 414 12.53 9.79 6.56
CA ALA A 414 13.69 10.33 7.25
C ALA A 414 14.99 9.83 6.59
N VAL A 415 15.92 10.76 6.31
CA VAL A 415 17.22 10.46 5.69
C VAL A 415 18.40 10.82 6.59
N GLY A 416 18.16 11.52 7.69
CA GLY A 416 19.17 11.78 8.71
C GLY A 416 18.57 12.43 9.95
N PHE A 417 19.21 12.20 11.09
CA PHE A 417 18.80 12.73 12.38
C PHE A 417 20.05 13.14 13.19
N VAL A 418 20.10 14.42 13.54
CA VAL A 418 21.25 15.05 14.19
C VAL A 418 20.79 15.67 15.51
N ILE A 419 21.55 15.44 16.58
CA ILE A 419 21.33 16.06 17.89
C ILE A 419 22.62 16.77 18.30
N ILE A 420 22.51 18.03 18.70
CA ILE A 420 23.62 18.83 19.24
C ILE A 420 23.21 19.48 20.56
N ASP A 421 24.18 19.76 21.42
CA ASP A 421 23.93 20.50 22.66
C ASP A 421 23.51 21.95 22.33
N ALA A 422 22.44 22.45 22.96
CA ALA A 422 22.08 23.85 22.84
C ALA A 422 23.17 24.75 23.44
N ALA A 423 23.24 26.00 23.01
CA ALA A 423 24.12 26.98 23.61
C ALA A 423 23.79 27.14 25.10
N GLU A 424 24.80 27.11 25.97
CA GLU A 424 24.64 27.24 27.42
C GLU A 424 23.78 28.47 27.77
N GLN A 425 22.57 28.24 28.28
CA GLN A 425 21.80 29.25 29.00
C GLN A 425 21.90 28.94 30.49
N GLN A 426 22.51 29.88 31.21
CA GLN A 426 22.66 29.86 32.66
C GLN A 426 21.26 29.74 33.29
N ASP A 427 20.96 28.62 33.97
CA ASP A 427 19.71 28.27 34.68
C ASP A 427 18.63 27.40 33.98
N ARG A 428 18.96 26.67 32.90
CA ARG A 428 18.08 25.57 32.43
C ARG A 428 18.83 24.24 32.28
N PRO A 429 18.16 23.08 32.52
CA PRO A 429 18.75 21.80 32.15
C PRO A 429 19.16 21.84 30.67
N ALA A 430 20.23 21.14 30.30
CA ALA A 430 20.80 21.19 28.96
C ALA A 430 19.72 20.90 27.90
N ASP A 431 19.24 21.95 27.23
CA ASP A 431 18.34 21.84 26.11
C ASP A 431 19.13 21.22 24.94
N MET A 432 18.55 20.26 24.22
CA MET A 432 19.15 19.69 23.01
C MET A 432 18.48 20.34 21.81
N THR A 433 19.28 20.68 20.80
CA THR A 433 18.76 21.06 19.48
C THR A 433 18.79 19.84 18.57
N MET A 434 17.63 19.49 18.02
CA MET A 434 17.47 18.35 17.14
C MET A 434 17.18 18.82 15.71
N TYR A 435 17.80 18.16 14.73
CA TYR A 435 17.53 18.39 13.31
C TYR A 435 17.12 17.07 12.66
N LEU A 436 16.01 17.11 11.94
CA LEU A 436 15.46 15.98 11.22
C LEU A 436 15.41 16.30 9.73
N ALA A 437 16.18 15.57 8.93
CA ALA A 437 16.18 15.67 7.48
C ALA A 437 15.17 14.69 6.89
N VAL A 438 14.18 15.21 6.15
CA VAL A 438 13.11 14.44 5.52
C VAL A 438 13.18 14.62 4.02
N ARG A 439 13.35 13.50 3.30
CA ARG A 439 13.74 13.42 1.88
C ARG A 439 13.06 14.46 0.99
N ASP A 440 11.74 14.53 0.99
CA ASP A 440 10.97 15.31 0.02
C ASP A 440 10.39 16.62 0.58
N THR A 441 10.60 16.91 1.87
CA THR A 441 9.99 18.06 2.57
C THR A 441 11.01 19.02 3.18
N GLY A 442 12.27 18.62 3.28
CA GLY A 442 13.34 19.46 3.82
C GLY A 442 13.76 19.12 5.26
N VAL A 443 14.43 20.07 5.91
CA VAL A 443 14.96 19.93 7.26
C VAL A 443 14.03 20.60 8.26
N PHE A 444 13.79 19.93 9.38
CA PHE A 444 13.05 20.47 10.53
C PHE A 444 13.96 20.57 11.74
N GLN A 445 13.77 21.61 12.54
CA GLN A 445 14.50 21.86 13.78
C GLN A 445 13.55 21.77 14.97
N SER A 446 14.02 21.18 16.05
CA SER A 446 13.39 21.29 17.37
C SER A 446 14.41 21.84 18.37
N ILE A 447 13.97 22.81 19.18
CA ILE A 447 14.76 23.42 20.26
C ILE A 447 14.18 23.08 21.64
N ASP A 448 13.16 22.22 21.69
CA ASP A 448 12.40 21.86 22.89
C ASP A 448 12.34 20.33 23.08
N ASN A 449 13.45 19.66 22.73
CA ASN A 449 13.64 18.22 22.86
C ASN A 449 12.60 17.37 22.09
N GLY A 450 12.20 17.84 20.91
CA GLY A 450 11.31 17.12 19.99
C GLY A 450 9.82 17.36 20.23
N ALA A 451 9.43 18.29 21.11
CA ALA A 451 8.03 18.58 21.36
C ALA A 451 7.39 19.37 20.20
N HIS A 452 8.12 20.30 19.59
CA HIS A 452 7.72 21.03 18.39
C HIS A 452 8.82 21.02 17.34
N TRP A 453 8.41 21.07 16.07
CA TRP A 453 9.29 21.00 14.91
C TRP A 453 8.99 22.13 13.94
N ASP A 454 9.95 23.04 13.78
CA ASP A 454 9.86 24.16 12.86
C ASP A 454 10.63 23.84 11.56
N PRO A 455 10.07 24.15 10.38
CA PRO A 455 10.78 23.97 9.11
C PRO A 455 11.96 24.95 9.01
N LEU A 456 13.14 24.42 8.70
CA LEU A 456 14.39 25.17 8.53
C LEU A 456 14.90 24.98 7.10
N ASN A 457 14.22 25.58 6.13
CA ASN A 457 14.42 25.32 4.70
C ASN A 457 14.92 26.51 3.88
N ASN A 458 15.28 27.63 4.52
CA ASN A 458 15.81 28.79 3.82
C ASN A 458 17.11 28.42 3.09
N GLY A 459 17.13 28.54 1.76
CA GLY A 459 18.26 28.09 0.93
C GLY A 459 18.21 26.63 0.46
N LEU A 460 17.19 25.85 0.86
CA LEU A 460 16.97 24.44 0.51
C LEU A 460 15.65 24.15 -0.22
N ALA A 461 14.85 25.16 -0.59
CA ALA A 461 13.52 24.95 -1.18
C ALA A 461 13.57 24.02 -2.43
N ASP A 462 12.60 23.10 -2.50
CA ASP A 462 12.36 22.14 -3.59
C ASP A 462 13.50 21.15 -3.87
N ARG A 463 14.28 20.80 -2.83
CA ARG A 463 15.38 19.82 -2.90
C ARG A 463 15.00 18.46 -2.32
N ILE A 464 15.55 17.41 -2.91
CA ILE A 464 15.49 16.04 -2.43
C ILE A 464 16.72 15.80 -1.54
N LEU A 465 16.48 15.69 -0.23
CA LEU A 465 17.53 15.40 0.74
C LEU A 465 17.96 13.93 0.67
N THR A 466 19.26 13.69 0.74
CA THR A 466 19.84 12.34 0.61
C THR A 466 20.57 11.87 1.85
N ALA A 467 21.20 12.80 2.58
CA ALA A 467 21.98 12.52 3.78
C ALA A 467 22.07 13.76 4.66
N ALA A 468 22.29 13.57 5.96
CA ALA A 468 22.62 14.64 6.90
C ALA A 468 23.71 14.19 7.85
N ALA A 469 24.59 15.10 8.26
CA ALA A 469 25.66 14.87 9.22
C ALA A 469 25.99 16.15 9.98
N ASN A 470 26.73 16.04 11.08
CA ASN A 470 27.25 17.19 11.82
C ASN A 470 28.71 17.01 12.23
N ILE A 471 29.43 18.13 12.28
CA ILE A 471 30.71 18.25 12.97
C ILE A 471 30.50 19.29 14.06
N GLU A 472 30.67 18.86 15.32
CA GLU A 472 30.35 19.67 16.49
C GLU A 472 28.92 20.25 16.38
N LYS A 473 28.79 21.58 16.30
CA LYS A 473 27.51 22.31 16.17
C LYS A 473 27.13 22.62 14.73
N THR A 474 27.98 22.31 13.76
CA THR A 474 27.77 22.62 12.34
C THR A 474 27.05 21.48 11.65
N VAL A 475 25.91 21.77 11.03
CA VAL A 475 25.06 20.77 10.36
C VAL A 475 25.24 20.87 8.84
N PHE A 476 25.31 19.71 8.18
CA PHE A 476 25.45 19.56 6.74
C PHE A 476 24.34 18.69 6.18
N VAL A 477 23.86 19.00 4.99
CA VAL A 477 22.93 18.15 4.23
C VAL A 477 23.32 17.98 2.78
N GLY A 478 23.24 16.73 2.33
CA GLY A 478 23.39 16.35 0.93
C GLY A 478 22.06 16.41 0.21
N THR A 479 22.08 16.85 -1.05
CA THR A 479 20.89 16.91 -1.93
C THR A 479 21.21 16.31 -3.30
N GLU A 480 20.18 16.17 -4.13
CA GLU A 480 20.29 15.88 -5.56
C GLU A 480 21.07 16.94 -6.35
N SER A 481 21.32 18.11 -5.75
CA SER A 481 21.95 19.26 -6.43
C SER A 481 23.28 19.71 -5.81
N GLY A 482 23.74 19.04 -4.74
CA GLY A 482 25.00 19.36 -4.06
C GLY A 482 24.89 19.37 -2.53
N LEU A 483 25.98 19.78 -1.87
CA LEU A 483 26.13 19.82 -0.43
C LEU A 483 25.84 21.21 0.14
N TYR A 484 25.17 21.26 1.29
CA TYR A 484 24.78 22.48 1.98
C TYR A 484 25.24 22.46 3.43
N ARG A 485 25.64 23.62 3.93
CA ARG A 485 26.00 23.87 5.34
C ARG A 485 25.01 24.86 5.95
N LEU A 486 24.56 24.61 7.17
CA LEU A 486 23.73 25.55 7.91
C LEU A 486 24.59 26.72 8.42
N GLU A 487 24.26 27.95 8.01
CA GLU A 487 24.86 29.19 8.50
C GLU A 487 23.77 30.04 9.17
N SER A 488 23.78 30.09 10.50
CA SER A 488 22.73 30.71 11.34
C SER A 488 21.36 30.06 11.11
N ASP A 489 20.56 30.58 10.18
CA ASP A 489 19.20 30.14 9.83
C ASP A 489 19.02 29.83 8.34
N THR A 490 20.12 29.89 7.57
CA THR A 490 20.11 29.75 6.11
C THR A 490 21.09 28.69 5.67
N TRP A 491 20.66 27.83 4.75
CA TRP A 491 21.50 26.82 4.14
C TRP A 491 22.27 27.41 2.98
N LYS A 492 23.59 27.31 3.07
CA LYS A 492 24.51 27.76 2.04
C LYS A 492 25.07 26.58 1.29
N LYS A 493 24.94 26.61 -0.04
CA LYS A 493 25.55 25.63 -0.93
C LYS A 493 27.08 25.75 -0.87
N LEU A 494 27.75 24.63 -0.67
CA LEU A 494 29.21 24.53 -0.70
C LEU A 494 29.71 24.28 -2.13
N SER A 495 30.89 24.81 -2.44
CA SER A 495 31.51 24.68 -3.77
C SER A 495 32.44 23.47 -3.82
N LEU A 496 31.92 22.31 -4.22
CA LEU A 496 32.71 21.08 -4.38
C LEU A 496 33.41 20.98 -5.76
N GLY A 497 33.24 21.97 -6.64
CA GLY A 497 33.76 21.90 -8.01
C GLY A 497 32.99 20.93 -8.92
N THR A 498 31.84 20.44 -8.47
CA THR A 498 30.94 19.56 -9.21
C THR A 498 29.47 19.97 -9.01
N SER A 499 28.62 19.67 -10.00
CA SER A 499 27.16 19.76 -9.92
C SER A 499 26.49 18.42 -9.60
N ASP A 500 27.27 17.38 -9.31
CA ASP A 500 26.76 16.04 -8.99
C ASP A 500 25.94 16.04 -7.70
N ALA A 501 25.03 15.06 -7.61
CA ALA A 501 24.27 14.82 -6.40
C ALA A 501 25.17 14.25 -5.29
N ILE A 502 24.84 14.59 -4.04
CA ILE A 502 25.47 13.99 -2.87
C ILE A 502 24.71 12.72 -2.53
N CYS A 503 25.39 11.58 -2.46
CA CYS A 503 24.78 10.29 -2.14
C CYS A 503 25.12 9.80 -0.72
N SER A 504 26.18 10.35 -0.10
CA SER A 504 26.55 10.06 1.28
C SER A 504 27.32 11.20 1.92
N LEU A 505 27.21 11.28 3.24
CA LEU A 505 28.02 12.13 4.09
C LEU A 505 28.50 11.30 5.28
N THR A 506 29.79 11.33 5.55
CA THR A 506 30.39 10.68 6.72
C THR A 506 31.31 11.66 7.43
N VAL A 507 31.32 11.60 8.76
CA VAL A 507 32.18 12.41 9.61
C VAL A 507 33.10 11.49 10.40
N SER A 508 34.38 11.87 10.48
CA SER A 508 35.34 11.25 11.39
C SER A 508 36.26 12.34 11.96
N GLY A 509 36.24 12.49 13.28
CA GLY A 509 36.87 13.62 13.96
C GLY A 509 36.37 14.96 13.42
N GLN A 510 37.27 15.74 12.83
CA GLN A 510 36.98 17.05 12.20
C GLN A 510 36.89 16.97 10.67
N ASN A 511 37.01 15.77 10.09
CA ASN A 511 36.95 15.58 8.65
C ASN A 511 35.51 15.29 8.20
N LEU A 512 35.08 15.94 7.12
CA LEU A 512 33.85 15.66 6.40
C LEU A 512 34.19 14.97 5.08
N TYR A 513 33.55 13.84 4.82
CA TYR A 513 33.65 13.10 3.57
C TYR A 513 32.32 13.15 2.82
N ALA A 514 32.39 13.42 1.52
CA ALA A 514 31.22 13.49 0.64
C ALA A 514 31.40 12.57 -0.56
N GLY A 515 30.48 11.62 -0.74
CA GLY A 515 30.38 10.80 -1.94
C GLY A 515 29.42 11.40 -2.94
N THR A 516 29.84 11.54 -4.21
CA THR A 516 29.00 12.10 -5.27
C THR A 516 28.64 11.07 -6.32
N ALA A 517 27.44 11.23 -6.88
CA ALA A 517 26.91 10.39 -7.94
C ALA A 517 26.06 11.22 -8.92
N PRO A 518 25.84 10.72 -10.15
CA PRO A 518 24.87 11.29 -11.07
C PRO A 518 23.49 11.48 -10.44
N GLU A 519 22.84 12.61 -10.72
CA GLU A 519 21.53 12.99 -10.15
C GLU A 519 20.45 11.91 -10.35
N ILE A 520 20.47 11.23 -11.50
CA ILE A 520 19.54 10.15 -11.85
C ILE A 520 19.54 9.02 -10.81
N LEU A 521 20.70 8.67 -10.25
CA LEU A 521 20.82 7.60 -9.25
C LEU A 521 20.24 8.00 -7.89
N VAL A 522 20.18 9.31 -7.61
CA VAL A 522 19.60 9.85 -6.38
C VAL A 522 18.09 9.98 -6.50
N ARG A 523 17.58 10.36 -7.68
CA ARG A 523 16.14 10.41 -7.96
C ARG A 523 15.52 9.00 -7.99
N PHE A 524 16.24 8.01 -8.53
CA PHE A 524 15.76 6.65 -8.69
C PHE A 524 16.58 5.66 -7.84
N PRO A 525 16.20 5.42 -6.58
CA PRO A 525 16.97 4.59 -5.67
C PRO A 525 16.90 3.09 -6.02
N LEU A 526 15.95 2.65 -6.84
CA LEU A 526 15.78 1.25 -7.22
C LEU A 526 16.45 0.95 -8.58
N PRO A 527 17.18 -0.18 -8.72
CA PRO A 527 17.91 -0.51 -9.95
C PRO A 527 17.03 -0.57 -11.21
N ILE A 528 15.78 -1.03 -11.06
CA ILE A 528 14.80 -1.16 -12.15
C ILE A 528 14.37 0.21 -12.70
N ASP A 529 14.27 1.22 -11.83
CA ASP A 529 13.89 2.58 -12.24
C ASP A 529 15.04 3.29 -12.98
N VAL A 530 16.29 2.89 -12.71
CA VAL A 530 17.50 3.42 -13.37
C VAL A 530 17.66 2.88 -14.79
N GLU A 531 17.34 1.61 -15.03
CA GLU A 531 17.44 0.97 -16.36
C GLU A 531 16.63 1.74 -17.42
N GLN A 532 15.41 2.13 -17.07
CA GLN A 532 14.51 2.78 -18.01
C GLN A 532 14.83 4.26 -18.26
N ALA A 533 15.27 4.96 -17.22
CA ALA A 533 15.72 6.34 -17.34
C ALA A 533 17.08 6.44 -18.06
N ALA A 534 17.92 5.39 -17.96
CA ALA A 534 19.20 5.29 -18.66
C ALA A 534 19.07 4.92 -20.15
N GLU A 535 17.99 4.26 -20.57
CA GLU A 535 17.69 4.00 -21.98
C GLU A 535 17.30 5.26 -22.76
N GLU A 536 16.72 6.28 -22.10
CA GLU A 536 16.39 7.58 -22.70
C GLU A 536 17.61 8.51 -22.82
N GLU A 537 18.68 8.29 -22.04
CA GLU A 537 19.93 9.07 -22.05
C GLU A 537 21.09 8.26 -22.66
N GLU A 538 21.11 8.10 -23.99
CA GLU A 538 22.28 7.54 -24.69
C GLU A 538 23.56 8.34 -24.39
N ARG A 539 24.58 7.65 -23.85
CA ARG A 539 26.00 8.06 -23.72
C ARG A 539 26.31 9.22 -22.77
N ARG A 540 26.26 8.99 -21.47
CA ARG A 540 27.19 9.67 -20.54
C ARG A 540 28.12 8.67 -19.87
N GLU A 541 29.42 8.99 -19.86
CA GLU A 541 30.34 8.41 -18.88
C GLU A 541 29.86 8.84 -17.50
N TYR A 542 29.62 7.88 -16.62
CA TYR A 542 29.27 8.15 -15.24
C TYR A 542 30.56 8.31 -14.44
N SER A 543 30.73 9.48 -13.82
CA SER A 543 31.83 9.74 -12.87
C SER A 543 31.31 9.62 -11.44
N VAL A 544 31.94 8.76 -10.66
CA VAL A 544 31.72 8.66 -9.22
C VAL A 544 32.93 9.26 -8.54
N ARG A 545 32.72 10.23 -7.64
CA ARG A 545 33.80 10.96 -6.97
C ARG A 545 33.62 10.97 -5.46
N SER A 546 34.72 11.08 -4.74
CA SER A 546 34.71 11.27 -3.30
C SER A 546 35.62 12.43 -2.91
N PHE A 547 35.14 13.24 -1.98
CA PHE A 547 35.82 14.44 -1.51
C PHE A 547 36.00 14.40 0.00
N ARG A 548 37.08 15.03 0.46
CA ARG A 548 37.39 15.24 1.88
C ARG A 548 37.53 16.74 2.14
N SER A 549 36.98 17.21 3.26
CA SER A 549 37.24 18.53 3.83
C SER A 549 37.70 18.37 5.28
N SER A 550 38.66 19.20 5.70
CA SER A 550 39.15 19.27 7.09
C SER A 550 38.92 20.64 7.73
N ASP A 551 38.11 21.49 7.08
CA ASP A 551 37.85 22.89 7.44
C ASP A 551 36.36 23.22 7.35
N LEU A 552 35.52 22.28 7.81
CA LEU A 552 34.06 22.42 7.85
C LEU A 552 33.43 22.74 6.47
N GLY A 553 34.05 22.26 5.40
CA GLY A 553 33.55 22.38 4.02
C GLY A 553 33.99 23.66 3.29
N ASP A 554 34.91 24.45 3.85
CA ASP A 554 35.45 25.65 3.19
C ASP A 554 36.38 25.30 2.02
N SER A 555 37.13 24.19 2.11
CA SER A 555 37.92 23.62 1.03
C SER A 555 37.77 22.09 0.93
N TRP A 556 38.02 21.57 -0.28
CA TRP A 556 37.80 20.17 -0.62
C TRP A 556 38.98 19.60 -1.40
N SER A 557 39.38 18.38 -1.03
CA SER A 557 40.34 17.56 -1.77
C SER A 557 39.59 16.37 -2.38
N GLU A 558 39.72 16.17 -3.69
CA GLU A 558 39.24 14.95 -4.35
C GLU A 558 40.16 13.79 -3.97
N ILE A 559 39.60 12.76 -3.35
CA ILE A 559 40.37 11.60 -2.86
C ILE A 559 40.15 10.36 -3.74
N MET A 560 39.07 10.31 -4.53
CA MET A 560 38.74 9.18 -5.41
C MET A 560 37.98 9.67 -6.63
N HIS A 561 38.31 9.11 -7.81
CA HIS A 561 37.60 9.33 -9.06
C HIS A 561 37.51 8.01 -9.84
N VAL A 562 36.29 7.61 -10.18
CA VAL A 562 36.01 6.41 -10.98
C VAL A 562 35.20 6.80 -12.21
N HIS A 563 35.65 6.37 -13.38
CA HIS A 563 34.90 6.43 -14.64
C HIS A 563 34.28 5.07 -14.98
N THR A 564 33.00 5.06 -15.38
CA THR A 564 32.33 3.85 -15.87
C THR A 564 31.33 4.16 -16.98
N SER A 565 31.25 3.25 -17.95
CA SER A 565 30.45 3.39 -19.17
C SER A 565 29.15 2.59 -19.17
N ARG A 566 28.83 1.86 -18.08
CA ARG A 566 27.61 1.02 -17.98
C ARG A 566 26.78 1.35 -16.73
N PRO A 567 25.54 1.86 -16.88
CA PRO A 567 24.64 2.11 -15.76
C PRO A 567 24.18 0.83 -15.06
N MET A 568 24.05 -0.28 -15.81
CA MET A 568 23.59 -1.59 -15.33
C MET A 568 24.48 -2.24 -14.24
N MET A 569 25.72 -1.77 -14.06
CA MET A 569 26.63 -2.26 -13.00
C MET A 569 26.80 -1.28 -11.81
N LEU A 570 25.95 -0.27 -11.67
CA LEU A 570 26.11 0.75 -10.63
C LEU A 570 25.27 0.42 -9.38
N PRO A 571 25.83 -0.24 -8.34
CA PRO A 571 25.24 -0.14 -7.01
C PRO A 571 25.23 1.34 -6.59
N SER A 572 24.04 1.87 -6.31
CA SER A 572 23.70 3.30 -6.25
C SER A 572 24.11 4.00 -4.93
N GLY A 573 25.32 3.76 -4.43
CA GLY A 573 25.83 4.49 -3.26
C GLY A 573 27.34 4.37 -3.10
N VAL A 574 28.00 5.51 -2.92
CA VAL A 574 29.38 5.58 -2.42
C VAL A 574 29.30 5.82 -0.93
N MET A 575 29.87 4.95 -0.11
CA MET A 575 30.00 5.17 1.33
C MET A 575 31.47 5.27 1.65
N VAL A 576 31.90 6.39 2.22
CA VAL A 576 33.26 6.58 2.72
C VAL A 576 33.23 6.36 4.24
N LEU A 577 34.02 5.43 4.75
CA LEU A 577 34.29 5.27 6.17
C LEU A 577 35.71 5.75 6.46
N ASP A 578 35.93 6.35 7.62
CA ASP A 578 37.24 6.80 8.08
C ASP A 578 37.46 6.35 9.52
N VAL A 579 38.43 5.45 9.72
CA VAL A 579 38.85 4.94 11.04
C VAL A 579 40.36 4.87 11.07
N ASP A 580 40.99 5.59 11.99
CA ASP A 580 42.44 5.57 12.25
C ASP A 580 43.28 5.66 10.96
N GLU A 581 43.03 6.70 10.14
CA GLU A 581 43.67 6.95 8.82
C GLU A 581 43.31 5.96 7.69
N THR A 582 42.57 4.91 8.01
CA THR A 582 42.04 3.95 7.03
C THR A 582 40.73 4.46 6.45
N LEU A 583 40.73 4.70 5.13
CA LEU A 583 39.52 5.02 4.38
C LEU A 583 38.99 3.78 3.67
N LEU A 584 37.73 3.47 3.89
CA LEU A 584 37.03 2.43 3.13
C LEU A 584 35.94 3.08 2.27
N VAL A 585 36.10 2.99 0.96
CA VAL A 585 35.09 3.44 -0.01
C VAL A 585 34.36 2.21 -0.53
N LEU A 586 33.09 2.07 -0.17
CA LEU A 586 32.22 1.01 -0.69
C LEU A 586 31.29 1.60 -1.75
N GLY A 587 31.25 0.97 -2.92
CA GLY A 587 30.49 1.41 -4.08
C GLY A 587 30.78 0.49 -5.27
N VAL A 588 30.88 1.04 -6.48
CA VAL A 588 31.14 0.28 -7.72
C VAL A 588 32.50 -0.44 -7.69
N PHE A 589 33.52 0.22 -7.14
CA PHE A 589 34.84 -0.35 -6.96
C PHE A 589 35.25 -0.18 -5.50
N PRO A 590 34.90 -1.16 -4.65
CA PRO A 590 35.31 -1.13 -3.25
C PRO A 590 36.82 -0.98 -3.17
N SER A 591 37.25 0.01 -2.41
CA SER A 591 38.65 0.38 -2.34
C SER A 591 39.00 0.81 -0.92
N ARG A 592 40.20 0.43 -0.49
CA ARG A 592 40.76 0.79 0.81
C ARG A 592 41.98 1.68 0.62
N SER A 593 42.09 2.72 1.42
CA SER A 593 43.29 3.50 1.62
C SER A 593 43.73 3.39 3.08
N THR A 594 45.04 3.39 3.33
CA THR A 594 45.64 3.34 4.69
C THR A 594 46.53 4.56 4.95
N ASP A 595 46.44 5.58 4.08
CA ASP A 595 47.27 6.78 4.11
C ASP A 595 46.42 8.05 3.94
N GLY A 596 45.16 7.99 4.39
CA GLY A 596 44.22 9.11 4.34
C GLY A 596 43.75 9.50 2.93
N GLY A 597 43.76 8.55 1.99
CA GLY A 597 43.27 8.69 0.62
C GLY A 597 44.32 9.02 -0.43
N GLN A 598 45.62 8.90 -0.11
CA GLN A 598 46.70 9.16 -1.08
C GLN A 598 46.90 7.99 -2.04
N THR A 599 46.82 6.76 -1.53
CA THR A 599 46.87 5.52 -2.32
C THR A 599 45.68 4.63 -2.02
N TRP A 600 45.22 3.90 -3.04
CA TRP A 600 44.05 3.04 -2.96
C TRP A 600 44.38 1.62 -3.43
N THR A 601 43.99 0.65 -2.61
CA THR A 601 43.98 -0.77 -2.93
C THR A 601 42.56 -1.17 -3.29
N LYS A 602 42.38 -1.71 -4.49
CA LYS A 602 41.09 -2.27 -4.90
C LYS A 602 40.85 -3.57 -4.12
N LEU A 603 39.70 -3.69 -3.49
CA LEU A 603 39.28 -4.91 -2.82
C LEU A 603 38.55 -5.82 -3.81
N GLU A 604 38.68 -7.14 -3.64
CA GLU A 604 37.88 -8.08 -4.42
C GLU A 604 36.41 -7.92 -4.04
N PHE A 605 35.58 -7.66 -5.05
CA PHE A 605 34.15 -7.50 -4.88
C PHE A 605 33.47 -8.85 -5.06
N ASP A 606 32.84 -9.33 -4.00
CA ASP A 606 31.88 -10.41 -4.13
C ASP A 606 30.65 -9.89 -4.89
N GLN A 607 30.56 -10.23 -6.18
CA GLN A 607 29.49 -9.79 -7.09
C GLN A 607 28.09 -10.23 -6.61
N HIS A 608 28.03 -11.18 -5.68
CA HIS A 608 26.80 -11.75 -5.13
C HIS A 608 26.01 -10.79 -4.23
N PHE A 609 26.62 -9.69 -3.75
CA PHE A 609 26.02 -8.86 -2.70
C PHE A 609 26.08 -7.37 -3.04
N THR A 610 25.20 -6.93 -3.94
CA THR A 610 25.02 -5.51 -4.24
C THR A 610 24.41 -4.75 -3.07
N THR A 611 25.06 -3.65 -2.68
CA THR A 611 24.44 -2.61 -1.85
C THR A 611 23.56 -1.76 -2.75
N VAL A 612 22.26 -1.99 -2.71
CA VAL A 612 21.29 -1.19 -3.46
C VAL A 612 20.99 0.07 -2.65
N SER A 613 21.43 1.24 -3.11
CA SER A 613 21.17 2.59 -2.56
C SER A 613 21.32 2.75 -1.03
N SER A 614 22.31 3.54 -0.59
CA SER A 614 22.39 4.10 0.78
C SER A 614 22.03 3.11 1.92
N LEU A 615 22.66 1.93 1.94
CA LEU A 615 22.53 0.99 3.07
C LEU A 615 23.68 1.20 4.05
N GLY A 616 23.38 1.08 5.34
CA GLY A 616 24.30 1.38 6.42
C GLY A 616 25.62 0.60 6.35
N VAL A 617 26.71 1.29 6.65
CA VAL A 617 28.02 0.70 6.81
C VAL A 617 28.57 1.18 8.13
N ALA A 618 29.24 0.31 8.87
CA ALA A 618 29.87 0.67 10.12
C ALA A 618 31.31 0.18 10.11
N ALA A 619 32.20 1.02 10.59
CA ALA A 619 33.59 0.71 10.83
C ALA A 619 33.82 0.75 12.34
N VAL A 620 34.47 -0.29 12.86
CA VAL A 620 34.73 -0.42 14.29
C VAL A 620 36.21 -0.18 14.60
N ASN A 621 37.09 -0.68 13.74
CA ASN A 621 38.53 -0.50 13.77
C ASN A 621 39.08 -0.70 12.34
N GLU A 622 40.38 -0.53 12.15
CA GLU A 622 41.06 -0.67 10.85
C GLU A 622 40.84 -2.03 10.15
N GLN A 623 40.48 -3.09 10.90
CA GLN A 623 40.32 -4.45 10.36
C GLN A 623 38.86 -4.88 10.24
N THR A 624 37.97 -4.31 11.04
CA THR A 624 36.60 -4.82 11.22
C THR A 624 35.57 -3.84 10.67
N PHE A 625 34.95 -4.24 9.57
CA PHE A 625 33.90 -3.47 8.90
C PHE A 625 32.65 -4.30 8.74
N TYR A 626 31.51 -3.63 8.78
CA TYR A 626 30.19 -4.20 8.60
C TYR A 626 29.47 -3.45 7.50
N LYS A 627 28.81 -4.20 6.62
CA LYS A 627 27.90 -3.64 5.62
C LYS A 627 26.58 -4.36 5.69
N VAL A 628 25.49 -3.61 5.56
CA VAL A 628 24.14 -4.18 5.51
C VAL A 628 23.59 -4.16 4.10
N GLY A 629 22.74 -5.12 3.80
CA GLY A 629 22.30 -5.40 2.46
C GLY A 629 20.93 -6.03 2.39
N VAL A 630 20.53 -6.31 1.16
CA VAL A 630 19.32 -7.07 0.83
C VAL A 630 19.35 -8.51 1.39
N PHE A 631 20.55 -8.99 1.68
CA PHE A 631 20.86 -10.36 2.10
C PHE A 631 21.21 -10.48 3.58
N GLY A 632 21.11 -9.39 4.34
CA GLY A 632 21.49 -9.31 5.74
C GLY A 632 22.77 -8.51 5.94
N ILE A 633 23.53 -8.89 6.98
CA ILE A 633 24.72 -8.17 7.42
C ILE A 633 25.95 -8.99 7.08
N GLN A 634 26.94 -8.35 6.47
CA GLN A 634 28.25 -8.94 6.23
C GLN A 634 29.31 -8.28 7.10
N ARG A 635 30.27 -9.09 7.54
CA ARG A 635 31.42 -8.66 8.32
C ARG A 635 32.70 -9.09 7.63
N THR A 636 33.67 -8.19 7.63
CA THR A 636 35.08 -8.47 7.39
C THR A 636 35.84 -8.26 8.70
N THR A 637 36.88 -9.06 8.92
CA THR A 637 37.83 -8.90 10.04
C THR A 637 39.28 -8.83 9.54
N ASP A 638 39.46 -8.71 8.22
CA ASP A 638 40.76 -8.64 7.53
C ASP A 638 40.85 -7.38 6.67
N ALA A 639 40.22 -6.30 7.14
CA ALA A 639 40.21 -4.99 6.50
C ALA A 639 39.58 -4.98 5.09
N GLY A 640 38.58 -5.83 4.85
CA GLY A 640 37.80 -5.88 3.62
C GLY A 640 38.35 -6.79 2.52
N GLU A 641 39.40 -7.57 2.79
CA GLU A 641 39.93 -8.57 1.85
C GLU A 641 38.93 -9.72 1.65
N SER A 642 38.25 -10.15 2.73
CA SER A 642 37.17 -11.14 2.66
C SER A 642 35.95 -10.71 3.48
N TRP A 643 34.77 -11.08 2.98
CA TRP A 643 33.48 -10.75 3.60
C TRP A 643 32.68 -12.03 3.86
N HIS A 644 32.07 -12.11 5.04
CA HIS A 644 31.25 -13.25 5.44
C HIS A 644 29.90 -12.79 5.98
N LEU A 645 28.86 -13.60 5.78
CA LEU A 645 27.55 -13.36 6.37
C LEU A 645 27.64 -13.44 7.90
N PHE A 646 27.14 -12.42 8.59
CA PHE A 646 27.21 -12.26 10.04
C PHE A 646 25.82 -11.96 10.61
N MET A 647 24.99 -13.00 10.64
CA MET A 647 23.58 -12.93 11.05
C MET A 647 23.27 -13.88 12.22
N ASP A 648 24.27 -14.55 12.82
CA ASP A 648 24.01 -15.44 13.97
C ASP A 648 23.34 -14.66 15.10
N GLY A 649 22.33 -15.26 15.72
CA GLY A 649 21.49 -14.62 16.73
C GLY A 649 20.43 -13.64 16.20
N MET A 650 20.38 -13.37 14.89
CA MET A 650 19.29 -12.64 14.25
C MET A 650 18.22 -13.57 13.68
N LEU A 651 16.96 -13.15 13.74
CA LEU A 651 15.89 -13.80 12.99
C LEU A 651 15.86 -13.24 11.57
N GLY A 652 16.10 -14.13 10.60
CA GLY A 652 16.01 -13.85 9.19
C GLY A 652 14.59 -13.52 8.74
N THR A 653 14.50 -12.65 7.74
CA THR A 653 13.26 -12.17 7.13
C THR A 653 13.25 -12.50 5.65
N ARG A 654 12.19 -12.10 4.93
CA ARG A 654 11.88 -12.49 3.54
C ARG A 654 11.69 -13.98 3.33
N MET A 655 10.97 -14.65 4.24
CA MET A 655 10.54 -16.02 4.03
C MET A 655 9.43 -16.06 2.97
N ASN A 656 9.78 -16.41 1.74
CA ASN A 656 8.84 -16.44 0.61
C ASN A 656 8.12 -17.77 0.49
N GLU A 657 8.81 -18.86 0.81
CA GLU A 657 8.26 -20.21 0.73
C GLU A 657 8.86 -21.10 1.84
N LEU A 658 8.03 -21.94 2.45
CA LEU A 658 8.41 -23.00 3.38
C LEU A 658 7.69 -24.27 2.96
N VAL A 659 8.41 -25.38 2.84
CA VAL A 659 7.86 -26.69 2.44
C VAL A 659 8.47 -27.79 3.32
N ALA A 660 7.68 -28.81 3.67
CA ALA A 660 8.18 -30.04 4.27
C ALA A 660 8.38 -31.12 3.20
N PHE A 661 9.51 -31.80 3.25
CA PHE A 661 9.84 -32.90 2.33
C PHE A 661 10.82 -33.86 3.02
N ASN A 662 10.56 -35.17 2.95
CA ASN A 662 11.40 -36.22 3.56
C ASN A 662 11.80 -35.93 5.03
N ASP A 663 10.83 -35.57 5.87
CA ASP A 663 10.99 -35.22 7.29
C ASP A 663 11.88 -33.99 7.58
N ASN A 664 12.25 -33.23 6.55
CA ASN A 664 13.01 -32.00 6.63
C ASN A 664 12.18 -30.78 6.21
N LEU A 665 12.56 -29.59 6.71
CA LEU A 665 12.01 -28.32 6.24
C LEU A 665 12.93 -27.69 5.20
N TYR A 666 12.36 -27.15 4.14
CA TYR A 666 13.05 -26.38 3.12
C TYR A 666 12.45 -24.97 3.05
N ALA A 667 13.31 -23.97 3.19
CA ALA A 667 12.92 -22.56 3.17
C ALA A 667 13.59 -21.84 2.00
N PHE A 668 12.82 -20.99 1.30
CA PHE A 668 13.35 -20.07 0.30
C PHE A 668 13.24 -18.63 0.81
N THR A 669 14.40 -17.97 0.93
CA THR A 669 14.53 -16.63 1.52
C THR A 669 14.49 -15.49 0.50
N GLY A 670 14.01 -15.78 -0.72
CA GLY A 670 14.02 -14.87 -1.87
C GLY A 670 15.32 -14.88 -2.68
N TYR A 671 16.37 -15.51 -2.17
CA TYR A 671 17.66 -15.65 -2.85
C TYR A 671 18.24 -17.04 -2.71
N GLU A 672 18.26 -17.57 -1.49
CA GLU A 672 18.87 -18.85 -1.18
C GLU A 672 17.83 -19.85 -0.69
N VAL A 673 18.10 -21.12 -0.98
CA VAL A 673 17.34 -22.26 -0.46
C VAL A 673 18.12 -22.82 0.73
N HIS A 674 17.41 -23.08 1.82
CA HIS A 674 17.97 -23.65 3.04
C HIS A 674 17.19 -24.89 3.45
N GLU A 675 17.89 -25.85 4.05
CA GLU A 675 17.32 -27.05 4.65
C GLU A 675 17.48 -27.02 6.17
N SER A 676 16.51 -27.56 6.88
CA SER A 676 16.60 -27.90 8.29
C SER A 676 16.21 -29.36 8.50
N THR A 677 17.12 -30.12 9.12
CA THR A 677 16.97 -31.54 9.47
C THR A 677 16.56 -31.75 10.93
N ASP A 678 16.40 -30.66 11.69
CA ASP A 678 16.19 -30.68 13.14
C ASP A 678 14.94 -29.88 13.57
N ASN A 679 13.91 -29.87 12.72
CA ASN A 679 12.63 -29.20 12.96
C ASN A 679 12.74 -27.67 13.06
N GLY A 680 13.58 -27.06 12.23
CA GLY A 680 13.75 -25.61 12.12
C GLY A 680 14.63 -25.01 13.21
N VAL A 681 15.43 -25.82 13.93
CA VAL A 681 16.36 -25.34 14.97
C VAL A 681 17.63 -24.79 14.33
N SER A 682 18.17 -25.47 13.31
CA SER A 682 19.29 -25.01 12.51
C SER A 682 18.99 -25.12 11.02
N TRP A 683 19.69 -24.32 10.21
CA TRP A 683 19.47 -24.19 8.78
C TRP A 683 20.79 -24.22 8.02
N GLU A 684 20.88 -25.05 6.99
CA GLU A 684 22.04 -25.17 6.11
C GLU A 684 21.69 -24.76 4.68
N LYS A 685 22.62 -24.08 4.00
CA LYS A 685 22.42 -23.60 2.63
C LYS A 685 22.50 -24.77 1.63
N ILE A 686 21.55 -24.81 0.71
CA ILE A 686 21.56 -25.71 -0.46
C ILE A 686 22.12 -24.98 -1.67
N TRP A 687 23.10 -25.60 -2.33
CA TRP A 687 23.72 -25.06 -3.53
C TRP A 687 22.94 -25.43 -4.79
N ILE A 688 22.83 -24.49 -5.73
CA ILE A 688 22.26 -24.71 -7.07
C ILE A 688 23.43 -24.85 -8.05
N ASP A 689 23.50 -25.97 -8.78
CA ASP A 689 24.59 -26.22 -9.72
C ASP A 689 24.45 -25.38 -11.00
N GLY A 690 25.58 -24.90 -11.53
CA GLY A 690 25.64 -24.23 -12.84
C GLY A 690 25.03 -22.82 -12.89
N GLU A 691 24.60 -22.27 -11.75
CA GLU A 691 24.32 -20.84 -11.62
C GLU A 691 25.55 -20.12 -11.09
N ASP A 692 26.20 -19.32 -11.95
CA ASP A 692 26.96 -18.18 -11.47
C ASP A 692 25.95 -17.30 -10.72
N ASN A 693 26.02 -17.28 -9.38
CA ASN A 693 25.14 -16.46 -8.54
C ASN A 693 25.25 -14.95 -8.87
N ALA A 694 26.13 -14.56 -9.81
CA ALA A 694 26.47 -13.21 -10.24
C ALA A 694 25.37 -12.48 -11.07
N GLY A 695 24.28 -13.15 -11.45
CA GLY A 695 23.16 -12.53 -12.18
C GLY A 695 22.10 -11.98 -11.23
N ILE A 696 22.17 -10.69 -10.91
CA ILE A 696 21.26 -9.97 -10.00
C ILE A 696 19.86 -9.87 -10.62
N GLY A 697 19.08 -10.94 -10.55
CA GLY A 697 17.64 -10.94 -10.70
C GLY A 697 16.99 -11.16 -9.35
N TYR A 698 16.15 -10.24 -8.90
CA TYR A 698 15.29 -10.46 -7.73
C TYR A 698 14.38 -11.67 -8.01
N LYS A 699 14.70 -12.83 -7.44
CA LYS A 699 13.96 -14.10 -7.61
C LYS A 699 12.65 -14.13 -6.81
N HIS A 700 11.93 -13.00 -6.73
CA HIS A 700 10.68 -12.86 -5.95
C HIS A 700 9.61 -13.89 -6.32
N ASP A 701 9.59 -14.32 -7.58
CA ASP A 701 8.57 -15.24 -8.11
C ASP A 701 8.99 -16.72 -8.08
N SER A 702 10.13 -17.05 -7.44
CA SER A 702 10.59 -18.46 -7.37
C SER A 702 9.83 -19.25 -6.32
N LYS A 703 9.67 -20.56 -6.58
CA LYS A 703 8.85 -21.47 -5.76
C LYS A 703 9.56 -22.79 -5.49
N LEU A 704 9.35 -23.31 -4.28
CA LEU A 704 9.64 -24.69 -3.93
C LEU A 704 8.37 -25.51 -4.13
N LEU A 705 8.48 -26.64 -4.82
CA LEU A 705 7.36 -27.53 -5.14
C LEU A 705 7.75 -28.97 -4.83
N VAL A 706 6.79 -29.77 -4.37
CA VAL A 706 6.99 -31.20 -4.14
C VAL A 706 6.00 -31.97 -5.01
N ASP A 707 6.51 -32.92 -5.80
CA ASP A 707 5.72 -33.85 -6.60
C ASP A 707 6.45 -35.18 -6.72
N ASP A 708 5.70 -36.28 -6.65
CA ASP A 708 6.18 -37.67 -6.79
C ASP A 708 7.53 -37.96 -6.10
N GLY A 709 7.63 -37.60 -4.82
CA GLY A 709 8.84 -37.85 -4.01
C GLY A 709 10.07 -37.03 -4.44
N THR A 710 9.88 -35.93 -5.16
CA THR A 710 10.95 -35.03 -5.61
C THR A 710 10.66 -33.59 -5.20
N LEU A 711 11.68 -32.90 -4.65
CA LEU A 711 11.65 -31.46 -4.42
C LEU A 711 12.18 -30.72 -5.65
N TYR A 712 11.41 -29.75 -6.14
CA TYR A 712 11.77 -28.87 -7.24
C TYR A 712 11.92 -27.44 -6.76
N PHE A 713 12.88 -26.73 -7.35
CA PHE A 713 13.02 -25.29 -7.26
C PHE A 713 12.78 -24.70 -8.64
N VAL A 714 11.72 -23.92 -8.78
CA VAL A 714 11.36 -23.23 -10.03
C VAL A 714 11.71 -21.76 -9.88
N SER A 715 12.58 -21.25 -10.74
CA SER A 715 13.04 -19.86 -10.69
C SER A 715 13.08 -19.21 -12.06
N LEU A 716 12.88 -17.90 -12.11
CA LEU A 716 13.13 -17.07 -13.28
C LEU A 716 14.56 -16.52 -13.23
N ALA A 717 15.36 -16.77 -14.26
CA ALA A 717 16.68 -16.18 -14.43
C ALA A 717 16.80 -15.59 -15.84
N GLU A 718 17.13 -14.30 -15.95
CA GLU A 718 17.43 -13.61 -17.23
C GLU A 718 16.42 -13.90 -18.35
N GLU A 719 15.12 -13.83 -18.03
CA GLU A 719 13.98 -14.08 -18.93
C GLU A 719 13.71 -15.55 -19.30
N ALA A 720 14.48 -16.50 -18.78
CA ALA A 720 14.23 -17.94 -18.92
C ALA A 720 13.73 -18.56 -17.60
N LEU A 721 12.70 -19.41 -17.70
CA LEU A 721 12.29 -20.26 -16.57
C LEU A 721 13.31 -21.39 -16.42
N ARG A 722 13.84 -21.55 -15.21
CA ARG A 722 14.71 -22.65 -14.82
C ARG A 722 14.01 -23.53 -13.79
N ILE A 723 14.15 -24.82 -13.96
CA ILE A 723 13.61 -25.83 -13.04
C ILE A 723 14.80 -26.66 -12.59
N SER A 724 15.04 -26.70 -11.29
CA SER A 724 16.06 -27.54 -10.66
C SER A 724 15.39 -28.56 -9.76
N ARG A 725 15.98 -29.74 -9.62
CA ARG A 725 15.51 -30.80 -8.71
C ARG A 725 16.56 -31.09 -7.65
N LEU A 726 16.13 -31.43 -6.45
CA LEU A 726 17.04 -31.86 -5.39
C LEU A 726 17.70 -33.19 -5.78
N SER A 727 19.02 -33.25 -5.65
CA SER A 727 19.81 -34.48 -5.83
C SER A 727 19.53 -35.45 -4.70
N ALA A 728 19.48 -36.75 -5.01
CA ALA A 728 19.32 -37.80 -4.01
C ALA A 728 20.58 -38.00 -3.16
N ASP A 729 21.77 -37.65 -3.68
CA ASP A 729 23.06 -38.06 -3.09
C ASP A 729 23.84 -36.91 -2.43
N ASP A 730 23.65 -35.66 -2.87
CA ASP A 730 24.58 -34.55 -2.56
C ASP A 730 23.93 -33.30 -1.93
N ASN A 731 22.62 -33.32 -1.62
CA ASN A 731 21.89 -32.15 -1.09
C ASN A 731 22.13 -30.86 -1.91
N ARG A 732 22.05 -30.98 -3.23
CA ARG A 732 22.24 -29.91 -4.21
C ARG A 732 21.06 -29.86 -5.18
N LEU A 733 20.71 -28.67 -5.63
CA LEU A 733 19.71 -28.46 -6.67
C LEU A 733 20.37 -28.54 -8.06
N ILE A 734 20.01 -29.56 -8.83
CA ILE A 734 20.55 -29.81 -10.16
C ILE A 734 19.56 -29.28 -11.22
N PRO A 735 19.97 -28.35 -12.10
CA PRO A 735 19.11 -27.88 -13.19
C PRO A 735 18.68 -28.99 -14.14
N MET A 736 17.39 -29.01 -14.47
CA MET A 736 16.83 -29.91 -15.46
C MET A 736 17.27 -29.48 -16.87
N GLN A 737 17.73 -30.45 -17.66
CA GLN A 737 18.13 -30.21 -19.05
C GLN A 737 16.91 -30.13 -19.98
N GLY A 738 16.98 -29.26 -20.99
CA GLY A 738 15.96 -29.16 -22.04
C GLY A 738 14.68 -28.41 -21.65
N VAL A 739 14.69 -27.60 -20.58
CA VAL A 739 13.58 -26.68 -20.28
C VAL A 739 13.52 -25.61 -21.39
N PRO A 740 12.43 -25.52 -22.17
CA PRO A 740 12.36 -24.59 -23.29
C PRO A 740 12.12 -23.16 -22.81
N ALA A 741 12.63 -22.19 -23.57
CA ALA A 741 12.27 -20.77 -23.38
C ALA A 741 10.81 -20.53 -23.82
N PHE A 742 10.20 -19.46 -23.31
CA PHE A 742 8.95 -18.95 -23.87
C PHE A 742 9.24 -18.26 -25.22
N ASP A 743 8.39 -18.44 -26.24
CA ASP A 743 8.59 -17.92 -27.60
C ASP A 743 8.62 -16.37 -27.64
N ASP A 744 9.72 -15.80 -28.16
CA ASP A 744 9.98 -14.36 -28.32
C ASP A 744 8.96 -13.62 -29.22
N THR A 745 8.20 -14.32 -30.06
CA THR A 745 7.23 -13.65 -30.95
C THR A 745 6.04 -13.02 -30.20
N LEU A 746 5.82 -13.41 -28.93
CA LEU A 746 4.85 -12.79 -28.03
C LEU A 746 5.34 -11.48 -27.42
N SER A 747 6.65 -11.25 -27.32
CA SER A 747 7.22 -10.01 -26.74
C SER A 747 7.12 -8.82 -27.72
N LEU A 748 7.46 -9.06 -29.00
CA LEU A 748 7.47 -8.03 -30.05
C LEU A 748 6.07 -7.53 -30.49
N LYS A 749 5.01 -8.34 -30.34
CA LYS A 749 3.65 -7.97 -30.74
C LYS A 749 2.99 -7.01 -29.75
N LEU A 750 3.24 -7.19 -28.45
CA LEU A 750 2.70 -6.35 -27.39
C LEU A 750 3.41 -4.98 -27.36
N TRP A 751 4.73 -4.96 -27.57
CA TRP A 751 5.49 -3.71 -27.65
C TRP A 751 4.98 -2.76 -28.76
N LYS A 752 4.58 -3.33 -29.92
CA LYS A 752 3.99 -2.58 -31.05
C LYS A 752 2.56 -2.09 -30.80
N ASP A 753 1.81 -2.75 -29.93
CA ASP A 753 0.47 -2.32 -29.53
C ASP A 753 0.55 -1.26 -28.41
N GLY A 754 1.57 -1.34 -27.54
CA GLY A 754 1.93 -0.31 -26.55
C GLY A 754 2.45 1.00 -27.19
N GLU A 755 3.25 0.92 -28.25
CA GLU A 755 3.69 2.11 -29.02
C GLU A 755 2.50 2.91 -29.60
N LYS A 756 1.41 2.25 -29.98
CA LYS A 756 0.20 2.95 -30.46
C LYS A 756 -0.55 3.69 -29.35
N ALA A 757 -0.33 3.35 -28.08
CA ALA A 757 -0.90 4.05 -26.94
C ALA A 757 -0.03 5.24 -26.46
N LEU A 758 1.22 5.35 -26.94
CA LEU A 758 2.23 6.32 -26.50
C LEU A 758 2.20 7.68 -27.22
N ASP A 759 1.13 8.01 -27.95
CA ASP A 759 0.97 9.34 -28.59
C ASP A 759 0.27 10.35 -27.65
N MET A 760 0.71 10.44 -26.40
CA MET A 760 0.15 11.37 -25.39
C MET A 760 1.21 12.33 -24.82
N ASP A 761 0.95 13.61 -25.08
CA ASP A 761 1.64 14.86 -24.72
C ASP A 761 2.44 14.86 -23.40
N VAL A 762 3.77 14.91 -23.52
CA VAL A 762 4.82 14.90 -22.47
C VAL A 762 4.80 16.14 -21.54
N SER A 763 3.89 17.09 -21.75
CA SER A 763 3.89 18.38 -21.04
C SER A 763 3.20 18.39 -19.65
N LYS A 764 2.74 17.25 -19.12
CA LYS A 764 2.09 17.17 -17.80
C LYS A 764 2.75 16.11 -16.91
N GLY A 765 3.65 16.56 -16.04
CA GLY A 765 4.54 15.74 -15.20
C GLY A 765 3.90 14.91 -14.08
N HIS A 766 2.86 14.12 -14.35
CA HIS A 766 2.45 13.04 -13.45
C HIS A 766 2.02 11.79 -14.25
N ASP A 767 2.48 10.63 -13.78
CA ASP A 767 2.16 9.24 -14.22
C ASP A 767 2.92 8.61 -15.40
N MET A 768 4.26 8.75 -15.43
CA MET A 768 5.10 7.70 -16.07
C MET A 768 5.31 6.46 -15.18
N ARG A 769 5.05 6.57 -13.87
CA ARG A 769 5.33 5.52 -12.86
C ARG A 769 4.41 4.28 -12.95
N TYR A 770 3.30 4.34 -13.67
CA TYR A 770 2.27 3.29 -13.66
C TYR A 770 2.20 2.45 -14.93
N ILE A 771 2.58 3.00 -16.09
CA ILE A 771 2.34 2.34 -17.39
C ILE A 771 3.38 1.25 -17.68
N VAL A 772 4.61 1.41 -17.19
CA VAL A 772 5.68 0.40 -17.38
C VAL A 772 5.39 -0.89 -16.59
N PHE A 773 4.79 -0.77 -15.41
CA PHE A 773 4.41 -1.93 -14.61
C PHE A 773 3.22 -2.68 -15.22
N GLU A 774 2.40 -2.07 -16.10
CA GLU A 774 1.23 -2.75 -16.70
C GLU A 774 1.59 -3.92 -17.63
N GLU A 775 2.78 -3.91 -18.26
CA GLU A 775 3.19 -4.93 -19.23
C GLU A 775 4.23 -5.94 -18.70
N GLY A 776 4.90 -5.62 -17.60
CA GLY A 776 6.00 -6.41 -17.02
C GLY A 776 5.64 -7.38 -15.89
N VAL A 777 4.37 -7.45 -15.43
CA VAL A 777 4.00 -8.29 -14.28
C VAL A 777 4.19 -9.78 -14.58
N ARG A 778 5.32 -10.33 -14.10
CA ARG A 778 5.65 -11.75 -14.11
C ARG A 778 5.05 -12.46 -12.88
N SER A 779 3.72 -12.46 -12.72
CA SER A 779 3.10 -13.29 -11.69
C SER A 779 3.35 -14.77 -12.03
N GLN A 780 4.09 -15.51 -11.19
CA GLN A 780 4.27 -16.94 -11.32
C GLN A 780 3.54 -17.69 -10.22
N THR A 781 2.27 -17.95 -10.46
CA THR A 781 1.67 -19.15 -9.87
C THR A 781 2.23 -20.36 -10.61
N THR A 782 2.79 -21.30 -9.86
CA THR A 782 3.34 -22.55 -10.38
C THR A 782 2.75 -23.74 -9.63
N ALA A 783 2.55 -24.83 -10.35
CA ALA A 783 2.18 -26.12 -9.78
C ALA A 783 2.80 -27.24 -10.60
N VAL A 784 2.91 -28.42 -10.01
CA VAL A 784 3.43 -29.62 -10.66
C VAL A 784 2.55 -30.81 -10.25
N SER A 785 2.32 -31.72 -11.19
CA SER A 785 1.66 -32.99 -10.93
C SER A 785 2.12 -34.01 -11.97
N ASP A 786 2.47 -35.21 -11.53
CA ASP A 786 2.95 -36.31 -12.38
C ASP A 786 4.08 -35.87 -13.36
N GLY A 787 4.99 -35.04 -12.84
CA GLY A 787 6.11 -34.45 -13.58
C GLY A 787 5.71 -33.41 -14.65
N THR A 788 4.45 -32.98 -14.68
CA THR A 788 3.95 -31.93 -15.60
C THR A 788 3.91 -30.60 -14.87
N PHE A 789 4.62 -29.60 -15.39
CA PHE A 789 4.70 -28.27 -14.81
C PHE A 789 3.66 -27.35 -15.42
N TYR A 790 2.98 -26.60 -14.55
CA TYR A 790 2.00 -25.58 -14.89
C TYR A 790 2.51 -24.23 -14.39
N VAL A 791 2.62 -23.25 -15.27
CA VAL A 791 3.25 -21.96 -14.96
C VAL A 791 2.41 -20.84 -15.54
N GLU A 792 2.10 -19.86 -14.70
CA GLU A 792 1.64 -18.56 -15.17
C GLU A 792 2.81 -17.75 -15.72
N TYR A 793 2.69 -17.29 -16.97
CA TYR A 793 3.65 -16.39 -17.58
C TYR A 793 2.92 -15.32 -18.40
N ARG A 794 3.21 -14.04 -18.11
CA ARG A 794 2.56 -12.88 -18.75
C ARG A 794 1.03 -13.03 -18.81
N ARG A 795 0.41 -13.37 -17.67
CA ARG A 795 -1.04 -13.51 -17.48
C ARG A 795 -1.70 -14.65 -18.26
N ARG A 796 -0.92 -15.62 -18.73
CA ARG A 796 -1.39 -16.81 -19.44
C ARG A 796 -0.88 -18.07 -18.76
N LEU A 797 -1.69 -19.12 -18.77
CA LEU A 797 -1.31 -20.40 -18.20
C LEU A 797 -0.68 -21.29 -19.27
N PHE A 798 0.49 -21.82 -18.95
CA PHE A 798 1.23 -22.75 -19.80
C PHE A 798 1.44 -24.07 -19.05
N LYS A 799 1.55 -25.16 -19.83
CA LYS A 799 2.04 -26.45 -19.33
C LYS A 799 3.25 -26.95 -20.11
N TRP A 800 4.09 -27.73 -19.45
CA TRP A 800 5.22 -28.42 -20.07
C TRP A 800 5.55 -29.68 -19.30
N LYS A 801 5.92 -30.73 -20.04
CA LYS A 801 6.44 -31.97 -19.48
C LYS A 801 7.88 -32.22 -19.98
N PRO A 802 8.80 -32.74 -19.14
CA PRO A 802 10.14 -33.08 -19.58
C PRO A 802 10.14 -33.95 -20.84
N GLY A 803 10.94 -33.55 -21.83
CA GLY A 803 10.99 -34.18 -23.15
C GLY A 803 10.14 -33.49 -24.23
N GLU A 804 9.20 -32.62 -23.84
CA GLU A 804 8.47 -31.79 -24.81
C GLU A 804 9.32 -30.61 -25.29
N PRO A 805 9.27 -30.25 -26.59
CA PRO A 805 10.16 -29.24 -27.16
C PRO A 805 9.76 -27.80 -26.84
N LYS A 806 8.56 -27.56 -26.31
CA LYS A 806 8.02 -26.20 -26.04
C LYS A 806 6.93 -26.21 -24.98
N TRP A 807 6.72 -25.05 -24.35
CA TRP A 807 5.55 -24.79 -23.51
C TRP A 807 4.26 -24.79 -24.35
N THR A 808 3.21 -25.43 -23.83
CA THR A 808 1.88 -25.45 -24.43
C THR A 808 0.99 -24.40 -23.74
N ASN A 809 0.53 -23.41 -24.49
CA ASN A 809 -0.44 -22.42 -24.01
C ASN A 809 -1.81 -23.09 -23.82
N MET A 810 -2.39 -22.94 -22.63
CA MET A 810 -3.63 -23.60 -22.24
C MET A 810 -4.89 -22.78 -22.53
N GLY A 811 -4.76 -21.61 -23.16
CA GLY A 811 -5.87 -20.77 -23.59
C GLY A 811 -6.52 -19.93 -22.48
N LEU A 812 -6.14 -20.12 -21.21
CA LEU A 812 -6.53 -19.23 -20.13
C LEU A 812 -5.67 -17.97 -20.13
N ILE A 813 -6.35 -16.83 -20.22
CA ILE A 813 -5.78 -15.50 -20.09
C ILE A 813 -6.50 -14.79 -18.96
N ASP A 814 -5.74 -14.17 -18.08
CA ASP A 814 -6.27 -13.18 -17.15
C ASP A 814 -6.35 -11.84 -17.87
N THR A 815 -7.56 -11.30 -18.04
CA THR A 815 -7.81 -10.00 -18.69
C THR A 815 -8.27 -8.93 -17.70
N SER A 816 -8.30 -9.22 -16.40
CA SER A 816 -8.71 -8.27 -15.35
C SER A 816 -7.82 -7.01 -15.34
N ARG A 817 -8.37 -5.86 -14.94
CA ARG A 817 -7.55 -4.66 -14.81
C ARG A 817 -6.69 -4.77 -13.56
N LEU A 818 -5.42 -4.37 -13.64
CA LEU A 818 -4.59 -4.16 -12.45
C LEU A 818 -5.27 -3.10 -11.58
N LEU A 819 -5.62 -3.46 -10.35
CA LEU A 819 -5.93 -2.47 -9.32
C LEU A 819 -4.59 -1.93 -8.79
N ASP A 820 -4.50 -0.62 -8.55
CA ASP A 820 -3.28 0.00 -8.03
C ASP A 820 -2.88 -0.67 -6.71
N GLY A 821 -1.69 -1.27 -6.66
CA GLY A 821 -1.14 -1.93 -5.45
C GLY A 821 -1.17 -3.46 -5.45
N GLU A 822 -1.91 -4.12 -6.34
CA GLU A 822 -2.03 -5.59 -6.41
C GLU A 822 -1.33 -6.20 -7.63
N PHE A 823 -0.08 -5.79 -7.89
CA PHE A 823 0.72 -6.33 -8.99
C PHE A 823 1.08 -7.83 -8.82
N ARG A 824 0.87 -8.44 -7.65
CA ARG A 824 1.36 -9.80 -7.34
C ARG A 824 0.30 -10.90 -7.37
N SER A 825 -0.99 -10.57 -7.49
CA SER A 825 -2.05 -11.58 -7.53
C SER A 825 -2.35 -11.98 -8.98
N GLY A 826 -1.69 -13.01 -9.51
CA GLY A 826 -2.13 -13.64 -10.77
C GLY A 826 -3.15 -14.75 -10.55
N PHE A 827 -3.04 -15.83 -11.30
CA PHE A 827 -3.89 -17.01 -11.10
C PHE A 827 -3.69 -17.60 -9.70
N LYS A 828 -4.74 -18.23 -9.14
CA LYS A 828 -4.59 -19.24 -8.09
C LYS A 828 -4.81 -20.61 -8.74
N LEU A 829 -3.88 -21.53 -8.56
CA LEU A 829 -3.84 -22.81 -9.27
C LEU A 829 -3.70 -23.95 -8.27
N ALA A 830 -4.43 -25.04 -8.52
CA ALA A 830 -4.15 -26.34 -7.92
C ALA A 830 -4.29 -27.41 -8.99
N VAL A 831 -3.42 -28.42 -8.93
CA VAL A 831 -3.38 -29.55 -9.86
C VAL A 831 -3.32 -30.85 -9.08
N SER A 832 -4.06 -31.86 -9.54
CA SER A 832 -3.97 -33.24 -9.06
C SER A 832 -4.28 -34.19 -10.21
N GLY A 833 -3.27 -34.91 -10.70
CA GLY A 833 -3.36 -35.70 -11.92
C GLY A 833 -3.76 -34.83 -13.11
N GLU A 834 -4.80 -35.24 -13.85
CA GLU A 834 -5.34 -34.45 -14.97
C GLU A 834 -6.32 -33.35 -14.55
N THR A 835 -6.69 -33.27 -13.26
CA THR A 835 -7.64 -32.27 -12.79
C THR A 835 -6.91 -30.98 -12.42
N VAL A 836 -7.35 -29.86 -13.03
CA VAL A 836 -6.76 -28.53 -12.82
C VAL A 836 -7.84 -27.55 -12.42
N TYR A 837 -7.62 -26.79 -11.34
CA TYR A 837 -8.46 -25.63 -10.98
C TYR A 837 -7.68 -24.34 -11.08
N VAL A 838 -8.30 -23.32 -11.69
CA VAL A 838 -7.72 -21.98 -11.87
C VAL A 838 -8.71 -20.92 -11.42
N GLY A 839 -8.40 -20.24 -10.34
CA GLY A 839 -9.06 -19.00 -9.92
C GLY A 839 -8.41 -17.79 -10.56
N LYS A 840 -9.20 -16.94 -11.22
CA LYS A 840 -8.74 -15.67 -11.78
C LYS A 840 -9.00 -14.50 -10.81
N ARG A 841 -8.28 -13.40 -11.00
CA ARG A 841 -8.46 -12.15 -10.24
C ARG A 841 -9.88 -11.58 -10.29
N ASP A 842 -10.61 -11.81 -11.37
CA ASP A 842 -11.99 -11.32 -11.53
C ASP A 842 -13.03 -12.16 -10.74
N GLY A 843 -12.57 -13.10 -9.91
CA GLY A 843 -13.43 -13.97 -9.10
C GLY A 843 -13.95 -15.20 -9.84
N THR A 844 -13.57 -15.41 -11.10
CA THR A 844 -13.99 -16.60 -11.86
C THR A 844 -13.14 -17.83 -11.52
N LEU A 845 -13.79 -18.99 -11.36
CA LEU A 845 -13.15 -20.27 -11.12
C LEU A 845 -13.36 -21.19 -12.33
N PHE A 846 -12.26 -21.68 -12.90
CA PHE A 846 -12.26 -22.64 -14.00
C PHE A 846 -11.77 -24.01 -13.53
N GLN A 847 -12.33 -25.05 -14.12
CA GLN A 847 -11.91 -26.44 -13.92
C GLN A 847 -11.57 -27.07 -15.27
N SER A 848 -10.53 -27.88 -15.29
CA SER A 848 -10.26 -28.85 -16.33
C SER A 848 -10.17 -30.26 -15.74
N LEU A 849 -10.57 -31.25 -16.53
CA LEU A 849 -10.47 -32.68 -16.22
C LEU A 849 -9.54 -33.43 -17.19
N ASP A 850 -8.85 -32.71 -18.08
CA ASP A 850 -8.05 -33.28 -19.17
C ASP A 850 -6.64 -32.66 -19.24
N GLY A 851 -6.09 -32.29 -18.09
CA GLY A 851 -4.79 -31.63 -17.97
C GLY A 851 -4.79 -30.23 -18.61
N GLY A 852 -5.95 -29.57 -18.64
CA GLY A 852 -6.21 -28.22 -19.14
C GLY A 852 -6.10 -28.06 -20.66
N ASN A 853 -6.52 -29.09 -21.39
CA ASN A 853 -6.84 -28.97 -22.82
C ASN A 853 -8.21 -28.32 -23.04
N SER A 854 -9.16 -28.52 -22.11
CA SER A 854 -10.47 -27.88 -22.09
C SER A 854 -10.82 -27.34 -20.71
N TRP A 855 -11.67 -26.30 -20.67
CA TRP A 855 -12.03 -25.57 -19.45
C TRP A 855 -13.54 -25.44 -19.31
N ARG A 856 -14.01 -25.68 -18.09
CA ARG A 856 -15.39 -25.43 -17.64
C ARG A 856 -15.38 -24.31 -16.60
N ASP A 857 -16.19 -23.28 -16.82
CA ASP A 857 -16.48 -22.26 -15.81
C ASP A 857 -17.39 -22.84 -14.73
N VAL A 858 -16.90 -22.95 -13.50
CA VAL A 858 -17.65 -23.47 -12.35
C VAL A 858 -18.20 -22.36 -11.45
N THR A 859 -17.89 -21.09 -11.75
CA THR A 859 -18.34 -19.91 -11.00
C THR A 859 -19.85 -19.90 -10.73
N PRO A 860 -20.74 -20.23 -11.70
CA PRO A 860 -22.18 -20.24 -11.47
C PRO A 860 -22.65 -21.27 -10.42
N SER A 861 -21.82 -22.26 -10.10
CA SER A 861 -22.12 -23.32 -9.12
C SER A 861 -21.63 -22.98 -7.71
N LEU A 862 -20.92 -21.86 -7.54
CA LEU A 862 -20.38 -21.47 -6.25
C LEU A 862 -21.50 -20.88 -5.36
N PRO A 863 -21.63 -21.34 -4.11
CA PRO A 863 -22.71 -20.93 -3.20
C PRO A 863 -22.47 -19.54 -2.60
N LEU A 864 -21.41 -18.85 -3.01
CA LEU A 864 -20.87 -17.68 -2.34
C LEU A 864 -20.17 -16.79 -3.36
N GLY A 865 -20.55 -15.50 -3.40
CA GLY A 865 -19.86 -14.48 -4.17
C GLY A 865 -18.76 -13.83 -3.34
N PHE A 866 -17.58 -13.67 -3.92
CA PHE A 866 -16.37 -13.16 -3.28
C PHE A 866 -15.58 -12.31 -4.27
N ALA A 867 -14.65 -11.49 -3.76
CA ALA A 867 -13.88 -10.57 -4.57
C ALA A 867 -12.57 -11.20 -5.08
N PHE A 868 -11.91 -12.02 -4.26
CA PHE A 868 -10.63 -12.63 -4.64
C PHE A 868 -10.39 -13.99 -3.98
N PHE A 869 -9.63 -14.83 -4.69
CA PHE A 869 -9.14 -16.11 -4.19
C PHE A 869 -7.88 -15.90 -3.35
N LYS A 870 -7.83 -16.56 -2.19
CA LYS A 870 -6.63 -16.58 -1.32
C LYS A 870 -5.71 -17.74 -1.72
N GLU A 871 -6.24 -18.96 -1.72
CA GLU A 871 -5.49 -20.17 -2.07
C GLU A 871 -6.44 -21.29 -2.54
N ILE A 872 -5.92 -22.21 -3.36
CA ILE A 872 -6.63 -23.41 -3.81
C ILE A 872 -5.70 -24.60 -3.56
N VAL A 873 -6.19 -25.66 -2.93
CA VAL A 873 -5.42 -26.88 -2.65
C VAL A 873 -6.23 -28.15 -2.88
N PHE A 874 -5.54 -29.26 -3.16
CA PHE A 874 -6.12 -30.60 -3.20
C PHE A 874 -5.77 -31.38 -1.94
N VAL A 875 -6.73 -32.19 -1.48
CA VAL A 875 -6.53 -33.21 -0.43
C VAL A 875 -7.19 -34.48 -0.92
N GLY A 876 -6.36 -35.44 -1.37
CA GLY A 876 -6.84 -36.54 -2.19
C GLY A 876 -7.58 -36.00 -3.43
N SER A 877 -8.81 -36.46 -3.67
CA SER A 877 -9.65 -35.98 -4.78
C SER A 877 -10.47 -34.73 -4.46
N THR A 878 -10.40 -34.19 -3.23
CA THR A 878 -11.21 -33.04 -2.80
C THR A 878 -10.46 -31.74 -3.02
N VAL A 879 -11.11 -30.76 -3.65
CA VAL A 879 -10.59 -29.40 -3.79
C VAL A 879 -11.13 -28.50 -2.69
N TYR A 880 -10.24 -27.69 -2.10
CA TYR A 880 -10.55 -26.63 -1.15
C TYR A 880 -10.15 -25.28 -1.76
N VAL A 881 -11.04 -24.29 -1.65
CA VAL A 881 -10.88 -22.95 -2.21
C VAL A 881 -11.09 -21.93 -1.10
N ALA A 882 -10.03 -21.24 -0.70
CA ALA A 882 -10.09 -20.12 0.24
C ALA A 882 -10.34 -18.79 -0.50
N THR A 883 -11.20 -17.96 0.09
CA THR A 883 -11.64 -16.67 -0.46
C THR A 883 -11.74 -15.61 0.64
N ASP A 884 -11.92 -14.34 0.28
CA ASP A 884 -12.19 -13.25 1.25
C ASP A 884 -13.55 -13.35 1.98
N LYS A 885 -14.33 -14.39 1.70
CA LYS A 885 -15.66 -14.62 2.28
C LYS A 885 -15.83 -16.01 2.92
N GLY A 886 -14.76 -16.81 2.95
CA GLY A 886 -14.73 -18.13 3.60
C GLY A 886 -14.14 -19.21 2.69
N VAL A 887 -14.21 -20.46 3.16
CA VAL A 887 -13.68 -21.62 2.43
C VAL A 887 -14.81 -22.43 1.78
N LEU A 888 -14.59 -22.77 0.52
CA LEU A 888 -15.45 -23.66 -0.26
C LEU A 888 -14.77 -25.00 -0.46
N ARG A 889 -15.54 -26.09 -0.47
CA ARG A 889 -15.03 -27.42 -0.84
C ARG A 889 -15.90 -28.12 -1.88
N SER A 890 -15.27 -28.97 -2.69
CA SER A 890 -15.95 -29.88 -3.62
C SER A 890 -15.13 -31.13 -3.91
N GLU A 891 -15.80 -32.27 -4.10
CA GLU A 891 -15.15 -33.52 -4.54
C GLU A 891 -15.14 -33.67 -6.07
N THR A 892 -16.09 -33.03 -6.77
CA THR A 892 -16.31 -33.22 -8.22
C THR A 892 -16.30 -31.91 -9.00
N GLY A 893 -16.34 -30.77 -8.31
CA GLY A 893 -16.56 -29.45 -8.89
C GLY A 893 -18.01 -29.14 -9.26
N ALA A 894 -18.93 -30.10 -9.12
CA ALA A 894 -20.35 -29.91 -9.45
C ALA A 894 -21.17 -29.41 -8.25
N HIS A 895 -20.85 -29.88 -7.04
CA HIS A 895 -21.52 -29.49 -5.81
C HIS A 895 -20.51 -28.90 -4.84
N TRP A 896 -20.77 -27.66 -4.43
CA TRP A 896 -19.89 -26.89 -3.55
C TRP A 896 -20.56 -26.66 -2.21
N ARG A 897 -19.78 -26.79 -1.13
CA ARG A 897 -20.21 -26.52 0.23
C ARG A 897 -19.33 -25.45 0.86
N VAL A 898 -19.95 -24.53 1.59
CA VAL A 898 -19.24 -23.57 2.43
C VAL A 898 -18.87 -24.26 3.74
N LEU A 899 -17.62 -24.13 4.16
CA LEU A 899 -17.14 -24.63 5.44
C LEU A 899 -17.36 -23.58 6.53
N THR A 900 -17.79 -24.05 7.70
CA THR A 900 -18.07 -23.23 8.88
C THR A 900 -17.43 -23.85 10.11
N ASP A 901 -17.28 -23.08 11.17
CA ASP A 901 -17.04 -23.62 12.51
C ASP A 901 -18.34 -24.16 13.15
N SER A 902 -18.23 -24.73 14.35
CA SER A 902 -19.38 -25.26 15.11
C SER A 902 -20.44 -24.20 15.48
N ALA A 903 -20.09 -22.91 15.44
CA ALA A 903 -21.01 -21.79 15.64
C ALA A 903 -21.67 -21.29 14.34
N GLY A 904 -21.31 -21.87 13.18
CA GLY A 904 -21.80 -21.45 11.87
C GLY A 904 -21.09 -20.21 11.30
N VAL A 905 -19.99 -19.77 11.91
CA VAL A 905 -19.14 -18.69 11.40
C VAL A 905 -18.27 -19.23 10.27
N ARG A 906 -17.89 -18.37 9.33
CA ARG A 906 -17.03 -18.70 8.19
C ARG A 906 -15.63 -18.12 8.43
N PRO A 907 -14.65 -18.91 8.87
CA PRO A 907 -13.27 -18.44 8.98
C PRO A 907 -12.73 -18.03 7.61
N ILE A 908 -12.02 -16.90 7.57
CA ILE A 908 -11.32 -16.42 6.37
C ILE A 908 -9.91 -17.01 6.36
N ILE A 909 -9.78 -18.22 5.82
CA ILE A 909 -8.48 -18.87 5.69
C ILE A 909 -7.66 -18.18 4.60
N VAL A 910 -6.39 -17.89 4.90
CA VAL A 910 -5.42 -17.26 4.00
C VAL A 910 -4.51 -18.32 3.38
N LYS A 911 -4.07 -19.30 4.18
CA LYS A 911 -3.20 -20.41 3.77
C LYS A 911 -3.65 -21.75 4.35
N PHE A 912 -3.45 -22.82 3.58
CA PHE A 912 -3.69 -24.20 3.98
C PHE A 912 -2.38 -24.95 4.22
N ALA A 913 -2.47 -25.97 5.07
CA ALA A 913 -1.48 -27.03 5.17
C ALA A 913 -2.22 -28.37 5.25
N VAL A 914 -1.61 -29.42 4.68
CA VAL A 914 -2.24 -30.73 4.57
C VAL A 914 -1.28 -31.76 5.13
N ASP A 915 -1.78 -32.60 6.02
CA ASP A 915 -1.06 -33.76 6.54
C ASP A 915 -1.91 -35.02 6.30
N MET A 916 -1.49 -35.83 5.33
CA MET A 916 -2.22 -36.98 4.79
C MET A 916 -3.67 -36.65 4.37
N THR A 917 -4.59 -36.65 5.32
CA THR A 917 -6.03 -36.36 5.10
C THR A 917 -6.54 -35.21 5.97
N THR A 918 -5.72 -34.73 6.91
CA THR A 918 -6.07 -33.65 7.82
C THR A 918 -5.77 -32.31 7.17
N VAL A 919 -6.73 -31.40 7.22
CA VAL A 919 -6.62 -30.05 6.64
C VAL A 919 -6.48 -29.03 7.75
N TYR A 920 -5.42 -28.23 7.67
CA TYR A 920 -5.19 -27.09 8.53
C TYR A 920 -5.32 -25.81 7.72
N GLY A 921 -5.78 -24.75 8.38
CA GLY A 921 -5.89 -23.43 7.80
C GLY A 921 -5.44 -22.36 8.78
N ILE A 922 -4.86 -21.29 8.28
CA ILE A 922 -4.54 -20.11 9.07
C ILE A 922 -5.31 -18.91 8.57
N SER A 923 -5.79 -18.10 9.51
CA SER A 923 -6.48 -16.83 9.25
C SER A 923 -5.86 -15.73 10.11
N ASP A 924 -6.30 -14.50 9.87
CA ASP A 924 -5.95 -13.36 10.72
C ASP A 924 -6.39 -13.55 12.18
N GLU A 925 -7.36 -14.43 12.48
CA GLU A 925 -7.84 -14.67 13.84
C GLU A 925 -7.11 -15.83 14.57
N GLY A 926 -6.31 -16.62 13.84
CA GLY A 926 -5.64 -17.81 14.37
C GLY A 926 -5.63 -19.00 13.42
N ALA A 927 -5.17 -20.14 13.94
CA ALA A 927 -5.09 -21.40 13.20
C ALA A 927 -6.28 -22.32 13.50
N TYR A 928 -6.68 -23.05 12.48
CA TYR A 928 -7.84 -23.94 12.47
C TYR A 928 -7.45 -25.32 11.94
N ARG A 929 -8.10 -26.35 12.46
CA ARG A 929 -8.06 -27.73 11.99
C ARG A 929 -9.45 -28.12 11.52
N LEU A 930 -9.55 -28.83 10.41
CA LEU A 930 -10.82 -29.36 9.94
C LEU A 930 -11.10 -30.70 10.63
N ASP A 931 -12.24 -30.80 11.30
CA ASP A 931 -12.66 -32.03 11.98
C ASP A 931 -13.26 -33.08 11.01
N ALA A 932 -13.58 -34.26 11.53
CA ALA A 932 -14.17 -35.35 10.76
C ALA A 932 -15.57 -35.02 10.20
N GLN A 933 -16.27 -34.04 10.79
CA GLN A 933 -17.56 -33.54 10.32
C GLN A 933 -17.41 -32.42 9.27
N ASN A 934 -16.18 -32.05 8.93
CA ASN A 934 -15.81 -30.91 8.10
C ASN A 934 -16.30 -29.57 8.67
N GLN A 935 -16.13 -29.37 9.97
CA GLN A 935 -16.23 -28.08 10.63
C GLN A 935 -14.84 -27.60 11.05
N TRP A 936 -14.63 -26.30 11.01
CA TRP A 936 -13.39 -25.68 11.47
C TRP A 936 -13.36 -25.65 13.00
N GLU A 937 -12.33 -26.27 13.57
CA GLU A 937 -11.98 -26.20 14.99
C GLU A 937 -10.80 -25.24 15.15
N LYS A 938 -10.95 -24.22 16.00
CA LYS A 938 -9.86 -23.28 16.28
C LYS A 938 -8.86 -23.92 17.24
N ILE A 939 -7.63 -24.14 16.78
CA ILE A 939 -6.57 -24.81 17.56
C ILE A 939 -5.57 -23.81 18.17
N SER A 940 -5.49 -22.60 17.64
CA SER A 940 -4.65 -21.54 18.20
C SER A 940 -5.32 -20.18 18.00
N SER A 941 -5.13 -19.31 18.99
CA SER A 941 -5.51 -17.90 18.91
C SER A 941 -4.27 -17.03 18.78
N GLY A 942 -4.31 -16.06 17.88
CA GLY A 942 -3.21 -15.14 17.65
C GLY A 942 -3.18 -14.70 16.19
N THR A 943 -2.94 -13.41 15.98
CA THR A 943 -2.72 -12.85 14.65
C THR A 943 -1.23 -13.00 14.35
N LEU A 944 -0.87 -13.79 13.36
CA LEU A 944 0.44 -13.66 12.72
C LEU A 944 0.32 -12.58 11.63
N GLY A 945 1.42 -11.91 11.27
CA GLY A 945 1.44 -10.99 10.15
C GLY A 945 1.11 -11.68 8.81
N GLU A 946 1.50 -11.07 7.69
CA GLU A 946 1.26 -11.67 6.38
C GLU A 946 1.94 -13.07 6.27
N VAL A 947 1.11 -14.11 6.14
CA VAL A 947 1.55 -15.52 6.08
C VAL A 947 1.88 -15.88 4.63
N ALA A 948 3.14 -16.25 4.39
CA ALA A 948 3.63 -16.67 3.09
C ALA A 948 3.35 -18.17 2.83
N SER A 949 3.61 -19.03 3.83
CA SER A 949 3.43 -20.48 3.74
C SER A 949 2.97 -21.07 5.07
N LEU A 950 2.22 -22.17 5.00
CA LEU A 950 1.78 -22.96 6.15
C LEU A 950 2.14 -24.43 5.89
N VAL A 951 2.78 -25.09 6.83
CA VAL A 951 3.32 -26.46 6.67
C VAL A 951 3.07 -27.27 7.93
N VAL A 952 2.76 -28.56 7.78
CA VAL A 952 2.71 -29.52 8.89
C VAL A 952 3.87 -30.49 8.76
N MET A 953 4.60 -30.70 9.85
CA MET A 953 5.69 -31.68 9.92
C MET A 953 5.94 -32.08 11.37
N ASN A 954 6.14 -33.37 11.65
CA ASN A 954 6.52 -33.88 12.99
C ASN A 954 5.65 -33.33 14.13
N ASP A 955 4.33 -33.47 14.01
CA ASP A 955 3.32 -32.99 14.98
C ASP A 955 3.42 -31.48 15.30
N ARG A 956 3.87 -30.69 14.35
CA ARG A 956 3.93 -29.22 14.45
C ARG A 956 3.34 -28.59 13.21
N LEU A 957 2.61 -27.49 13.43
CA LEU A 957 2.16 -26.59 12.38
C LEU A 957 3.11 -25.40 12.35
N TYR A 958 3.82 -25.23 11.24
CA TYR A 958 4.73 -24.13 10.97
C TYR A 958 4.04 -23.09 10.10
N SER A 959 4.20 -21.82 10.45
CA SER A 959 3.77 -20.67 9.66
C SER A 959 4.99 -19.82 9.36
N ALA A 960 5.25 -19.59 8.07
CA ALA A 960 6.28 -18.65 7.63
C ALA A 960 5.63 -17.32 7.27
N SER A 961 6.13 -16.23 7.85
CA SER A 961 5.79 -14.87 7.48
C SER A 961 6.94 -14.23 6.71
N ALA A 962 6.59 -13.47 5.68
CA ALA A 962 7.56 -12.74 4.87
C ALA A 962 8.44 -11.81 5.72
N ASN A 963 7.95 -11.24 6.82
CA ASN A 963 8.71 -10.28 7.63
C ASN A 963 8.99 -10.76 9.05
N GLU A 964 8.16 -11.64 9.59
CA GLU A 964 8.24 -12.05 11.00
C GLU A 964 8.98 -13.38 11.19
N GLY A 965 9.43 -14.01 10.10
CA GLY A 965 10.17 -15.26 10.15
C GLY A 965 9.25 -16.48 10.29
N ILE A 966 9.70 -17.51 11.02
CA ILE A 966 8.96 -18.77 11.17
C ILE A 966 8.42 -18.89 12.59
N PHE A 967 7.15 -19.26 12.70
CA PHE A 967 6.47 -19.61 13.95
C PHE A 967 5.99 -21.04 13.88
N HIS A 968 5.86 -21.69 15.04
CA HIS A 968 5.24 -23.00 15.11
C HIS A 968 4.36 -23.17 16.36
N ILE A 969 3.39 -24.07 16.26
CA ILE A 969 2.64 -24.61 17.40
C ILE A 969 2.77 -26.14 17.42
N SER A 970 2.72 -26.73 18.61
CA SER A 970 2.61 -28.18 18.73
C SER A 970 1.17 -28.62 18.48
N LEU A 971 1.01 -29.67 17.68
CA LEU A 971 -0.25 -30.34 17.39
C LEU A 971 -0.46 -31.58 18.27
N ALA A 972 0.54 -31.96 19.07
CA ALA A 972 0.41 -33.03 20.04
C ALA A 972 -0.62 -32.62 21.10
N GLU A 973 -1.66 -33.44 21.27
CA GLU A 973 -2.58 -33.29 22.40
C GLU A 973 -1.77 -33.45 23.69
N GLY A 974 -1.87 -32.45 24.59
CA GLY A 974 -1.17 -32.48 25.86
C GLY A 974 -1.45 -33.80 26.58
N GLN A 975 -0.40 -34.61 26.76
CA GLN A 975 -0.44 -35.78 27.62
C GLN A 975 -0.54 -35.39 29.09
#